data_AF-A0A8B7YAF3-F1
#
_entry.id   AF-A0A8B7YAF3-F1
#
_cell.length_a   1.000
_cell.length_b   1.000
_cell.length_c   1.000
_cell.angle_alpha   90.00
_cell.angle_beta   90.00
_cell.angle_gamma   90.00
#
_symmetry.space_group_name_H-M   'P 1'
#
loop_
_entity.id
_entity.type
_entity.pdbx_description
1 polymer ?
#
loop_
_entity_poly.entity_id
_entity_poly.type
_entity_poly.pdbx_seq_one_letter_code
_entity_poly.pdbx_strand_id
1 'polypeptide(L)'
;MNAEVEFHIRNNYPWSKLPANVKQILGQSQKEYEKLVVNFSVKNQLRYKGNLVRTVRRDEKKYYEELLKYSADHLMLYPYHLSDIMVKGLRNTPFAYYLRMMHSIMSGEKSYDSLPNFTAADCLRLLGIGRNQYIDIMNQCRSSKPSLSRSGSFNKFFRRRPIKDLLPVKPVDSVILEPWWIVQAGYITEDDIKAVSISEKNTIDKIIDVGAQLAGTLDYYIAHKLYTKGLVYMDVPIEDDDCIIVPPLEGFVMNRLQGDYFETLLYKIFVSIDEHTTVAELSNVLQIDLQLVKNAVSMYCRLGFARRKGQELDPEALHPSWQDAEQNTSKKAISDDLLLIDWSSTPQEAKVSPTDSQTAISDSASIEDSETSSSGIISSVGSGHSKRIAFLFDSTLTAFLMMGNLSPSLDVNLFTGLKSHAVTMFEVGKLSDESLESFLMELDRVPINSVAEGEAQRYFEHAVTLKNTITFLRYNKNISPDLERYGSGLGIDLLRCESLLGLDPATCSRVLQKNYELLVSMAPLSNEIRPVSSCVPQHIGPAIPEVNSVWFKLYIYHLVKNGPPTLLLVKGTRLRYLPDMFQEYDRLLITTWGHDPGLVATSNALLTINDALAHSAVLIQGHGWVTDGRTFHIPFPLSEDQDKGGSTLAWMERHPAVSALAKILDLRHTCGYITLLNSGKPQDRIPKGHPTSHPTTDGVTEPLPEGRTTAATAEQSRDLTDSNLAVAQVAKQSLTLPVSSPMHDGSANCHGNKFKDADWSLLGVCFGIPLFGDEINRMVCAKVAKFGLCQRESLSQLLHSSRKLSLYLLNFIAEQQDMPVVPDLPPEASLPSSPSAVSAPSLPYPTRNLAFINNKLQVWNAS
;
A
#
# COMPACT_ATOMS: atom_id res chain seq x y z
N MET A 1 -3.58 -21.71 -16.49
CA MET A 1 -3.02 -22.32 -17.72
C MET A 1 -1.52 -22.48 -17.52
N ASN A 2 -0.83 -23.27 -18.35
CA ASN A 2 0.62 -23.41 -18.29
C ASN A 2 1.28 -22.25 -19.06
N ALA A 3 2.25 -21.57 -18.44
CA ALA A 3 2.88 -20.35 -18.98
C ALA A 3 3.58 -20.59 -20.34
N GLU A 4 4.15 -21.78 -20.57
CA GLU A 4 4.74 -22.13 -21.87
C GLU A 4 3.70 -22.14 -23.00
N VAL A 5 2.49 -22.64 -22.73
CA VAL A 5 1.40 -22.67 -23.71
C VAL A 5 0.93 -21.25 -24.02
N GLU A 6 0.79 -20.40 -22.99
CA GLU A 6 0.43 -18.98 -23.17
C GLU A 6 1.48 -18.22 -24.00
N PHE A 7 2.78 -18.46 -23.74
CA PHE A 7 3.87 -17.86 -24.53
C PHE A 7 3.76 -18.23 -26.01
N HIS A 8 3.45 -19.49 -26.34
CA HIS A 8 3.32 -19.88 -27.74
C HIS A 8 2.05 -19.34 -28.42
N ILE A 9 0.96 -19.16 -27.67
CA ILE A 9 -0.27 -18.53 -28.18
C ILE A 9 -0.03 -17.04 -28.44
N ARG A 10 0.63 -16.31 -27.51
CA ARG A 10 1.00 -14.89 -27.68
C ARG A 10 1.86 -14.64 -28.92
N ASN A 11 2.84 -15.51 -29.17
CA ASN A 11 3.71 -15.45 -30.34
C ASN A 11 3.08 -16.01 -31.64
N ASN A 12 1.76 -16.28 -31.62
CA ASN A 12 0.99 -16.76 -32.77
C ASN A 12 1.54 -18.04 -33.44
N TYR A 13 2.11 -18.97 -32.67
CA TYR A 13 2.57 -20.25 -33.22
C TYR A 13 1.40 -21.22 -33.48
N PRO A 14 1.19 -21.68 -34.73
CA PRO A 14 0.20 -22.71 -35.02
C PRO A 14 0.65 -24.07 -34.47
N TRP A 15 -0.30 -24.99 -34.29
CA TRP A 15 -0.07 -26.34 -33.75
C TRP A 15 1.13 -27.08 -34.40
N SER A 16 1.33 -26.93 -35.70
CA SER A 16 2.47 -27.51 -36.42
C SER A 16 3.83 -27.07 -35.85
N LYS A 17 3.99 -25.78 -35.50
CA LYS A 17 5.23 -25.18 -35.00
C LYS A 17 5.46 -25.34 -33.49
N LEU A 18 4.53 -25.93 -32.73
CA LEU A 18 4.72 -26.14 -31.29
C LEU A 18 5.82 -27.18 -30.99
N PRO A 19 6.65 -26.97 -29.94
CA PRO A 19 7.61 -27.96 -29.47
C PRO A 19 6.96 -29.28 -29.04
N ALA A 20 7.72 -30.38 -29.11
CA ALA A 20 7.24 -31.71 -28.70
C ALA A 20 6.79 -31.74 -27.23
N ASN A 21 7.52 -31.06 -26.34
CA ASN A 21 7.24 -30.94 -24.91
C ASN A 21 5.84 -30.34 -24.67
N VAL A 22 5.53 -29.23 -25.36
CA VAL A 22 4.24 -28.53 -25.26
C VAL A 22 3.12 -29.37 -25.88
N LYS A 23 3.39 -30.09 -26.98
CA LYS A 23 2.42 -31.07 -27.54
C LYS A 23 2.15 -32.22 -26.57
N GLN A 24 3.13 -32.69 -25.80
CA GLN A 24 2.93 -33.71 -24.75
C GLN A 24 2.08 -33.19 -23.59
N ILE A 25 2.35 -31.96 -23.11
CA ILE A 25 1.54 -31.28 -22.07
C ILE A 25 0.06 -31.19 -22.49
N LEU A 26 -0.20 -31.04 -23.78
CA LEU A 26 -1.53 -30.93 -24.39
C LEU A 26 -2.10 -32.28 -24.89
N GLY A 27 -1.59 -33.41 -24.39
CA GLY A 27 -2.08 -34.76 -24.74
C GLY A 27 -1.99 -35.11 -26.23
N GLN A 28 -1.12 -34.42 -26.99
CA GLN A 28 -1.05 -34.41 -28.46
C GLN A 28 -2.37 -34.01 -29.16
N SER A 29 -3.31 -33.37 -28.45
CA SER A 29 -4.63 -33.00 -28.95
C SER A 29 -4.62 -31.59 -29.56
N GLN A 30 -4.64 -31.51 -30.90
CA GLN A 30 -4.82 -30.23 -31.59
C GLN A 30 -6.10 -29.50 -31.16
N LYS A 31 -7.20 -30.23 -30.93
CA LYS A 31 -8.48 -29.66 -30.48
C LYS A 31 -8.40 -29.01 -29.11
N GLU A 32 -7.53 -29.52 -28.23
CA GLU A 32 -7.31 -28.94 -26.91
C GLU A 32 -6.50 -27.64 -27.02
N TYR A 33 -5.46 -27.60 -27.86
CA TYR A 33 -4.77 -26.35 -28.18
C TYR A 33 -5.70 -25.30 -28.79
N GLU A 34 -6.56 -25.68 -29.74
CA GLU A 34 -7.56 -24.79 -30.35
C GLU A 34 -8.54 -24.23 -29.31
N LYS A 35 -8.99 -25.05 -28.35
CA LYS A 35 -9.82 -24.60 -27.22
C LYS A 35 -9.06 -23.63 -26.30
N LEU A 36 -7.79 -23.91 -26.01
CA LEU A 36 -6.95 -23.03 -25.20
C LEU A 36 -6.65 -21.70 -25.92
N VAL A 37 -6.43 -21.70 -27.23
CA VAL A 37 -6.30 -20.49 -28.06
C VAL A 37 -7.55 -19.62 -27.90
N VAL A 38 -8.75 -20.18 -28.09
CA VAL A 38 -10.00 -19.39 -27.94
C VAL A 38 -10.16 -18.87 -26.51
N ASN A 39 -10.00 -19.72 -25.49
CA ASN A 39 -10.12 -19.32 -24.09
C ASN A 39 -9.11 -18.23 -23.69
N PHE A 40 -7.85 -18.38 -24.13
CA PHE A 40 -6.79 -17.42 -23.88
C PHE A 40 -7.08 -16.09 -24.56
N SER A 41 -7.52 -16.10 -25.82
CA SER A 41 -7.80 -14.88 -26.57
C SER A 41 -9.04 -14.14 -26.06
N VAL A 42 -10.08 -14.86 -25.62
CA VAL A 42 -11.23 -14.27 -24.93
C VAL A 42 -10.80 -13.64 -23.60
N LYS A 43 -10.05 -14.37 -22.75
CA LYS A 43 -9.60 -13.86 -21.45
C LYS A 43 -8.68 -12.64 -21.57
N ASN A 44 -7.77 -12.61 -22.55
CA ASN A 44 -6.85 -11.50 -22.79
C ASN A 44 -7.41 -10.45 -23.78
N GLN A 45 -8.72 -10.49 -24.09
CA GLN A 45 -9.40 -9.55 -24.98
C GLN A 45 -8.71 -9.31 -26.35
N LEU A 46 -8.16 -10.36 -26.96
CA LEU A 46 -7.35 -10.22 -28.18
C LEU A 46 -8.19 -9.94 -29.44
N ARG A 47 -7.66 -9.09 -30.33
CA ARG A 47 -8.27 -8.79 -31.63
C ARG A 47 -8.27 -10.03 -32.53
N TYR A 48 -9.38 -10.26 -33.24
CA TYR A 48 -9.57 -11.40 -34.13
C TYR A 48 -8.60 -11.38 -35.32
N LYS A 49 -8.41 -10.20 -35.92
CA LYS A 49 -7.42 -9.98 -36.99
C LYS A 49 -6.01 -9.90 -36.40
N GLY A 50 -5.08 -10.64 -37.01
CA GLY A 50 -3.67 -10.74 -36.59
C GLY A 50 -3.36 -11.94 -35.68
N ASN A 51 -4.36 -12.49 -34.98
CA ASN A 51 -4.14 -13.57 -34.00
C ASN A 51 -4.62 -14.95 -34.46
N LEU A 52 -4.11 -16.01 -33.82
CA LEU A 52 -4.44 -17.43 -34.07
C LEU A 52 -5.95 -17.74 -34.05
N VAL A 53 -6.76 -16.98 -33.31
CA VAL A 53 -8.22 -17.13 -33.23
C VAL A 53 -8.87 -17.26 -34.60
N ARG A 54 -8.39 -16.49 -35.59
CA ARG A 54 -8.91 -16.50 -36.96
C ARG A 54 -8.82 -17.88 -37.63
N THR A 55 -7.87 -18.72 -37.23
CA THR A 55 -7.73 -20.09 -37.76
C THR A 55 -8.73 -21.06 -37.13
N VAL A 56 -9.18 -20.79 -35.89
CA VAL A 56 -10.04 -21.67 -35.09
C VAL A 56 -11.52 -21.29 -35.18
N ARG A 57 -11.83 -19.99 -35.15
CA ARG A 57 -13.18 -19.43 -35.27
C ARG A 57 -13.30 -18.72 -36.61
N ARG A 58 -14.29 -19.10 -37.43
CA ARG A 58 -14.55 -18.45 -38.74
C ARG A 58 -15.48 -17.23 -38.62
N ASP A 59 -16.34 -17.20 -37.61
CA ASP A 59 -17.33 -16.13 -37.40
C ASP A 59 -16.75 -15.02 -36.50
N GLU A 60 -16.22 -13.96 -37.10
CA GLU A 60 -15.66 -12.80 -36.38
C GLU A 60 -16.69 -12.17 -35.42
N LYS A 61 -17.94 -11.98 -35.86
CA LYS A 61 -19.01 -11.39 -35.04
C LYS A 61 -19.30 -12.21 -33.76
N LYS A 62 -19.45 -13.53 -33.89
CA LYS A 62 -19.75 -14.42 -32.75
C LYS A 62 -18.61 -14.48 -31.75
N TYR A 63 -17.36 -14.42 -32.21
CA TYR A 63 -16.19 -14.36 -31.32
C TYR A 63 -16.24 -13.12 -30.42
N TYR A 64 -16.58 -11.95 -30.98
CA TYR A 64 -16.69 -10.72 -30.19
C TYR A 64 -17.93 -10.69 -29.28
N GLU A 65 -19.04 -11.32 -29.67
CA GLU A 65 -20.19 -11.56 -28.80
C GLU A 65 -19.84 -12.50 -27.62
N GLU A 66 -19.09 -13.57 -27.87
CA GLU A 66 -18.56 -14.52 -26.86
C GLU A 66 -17.60 -13.79 -25.89
N LEU A 67 -16.69 -12.96 -26.43
CA LEU A 67 -15.76 -12.12 -25.66
C LEU A 67 -16.49 -11.11 -24.76
N LEU A 68 -17.41 -10.31 -25.30
CA LEU A 68 -18.17 -9.33 -24.51
C LEU A 68 -19.08 -9.98 -23.46
N LYS A 69 -19.55 -11.20 -23.69
CA LYS A 69 -20.27 -11.96 -22.68
C LYS A 69 -19.33 -12.41 -21.56
N TYR A 70 -18.21 -13.06 -21.92
CA TYR A 70 -17.21 -13.50 -20.95
C TYR A 70 -16.72 -12.35 -20.07
N SER A 71 -16.35 -11.21 -20.67
CA SER A 71 -15.89 -10.02 -19.92
C SER A 71 -16.95 -9.52 -18.94
N ALA A 72 -18.23 -9.47 -19.35
CA ALA A 72 -19.32 -9.03 -18.47
C ALA A 72 -19.61 -10.02 -17.33
N ASP A 73 -19.52 -11.33 -17.60
CA ASP A 73 -19.74 -12.37 -16.58
C ASP A 73 -18.59 -12.40 -15.53
N HIS A 74 -17.38 -11.98 -15.91
CA HIS A 74 -16.18 -11.89 -15.06
C HIS A 74 -15.85 -10.47 -14.56
N LEU A 75 -16.77 -9.50 -14.73
CA LEU A 75 -16.62 -8.11 -14.24
C LEU A 75 -15.39 -7.35 -14.78
N MET A 76 -14.88 -7.76 -15.93
CA MET A 76 -13.71 -7.17 -16.59
C MET A 76 -14.04 -5.79 -17.17
N LEU A 77 -13.02 -4.95 -17.30
CA LEU A 77 -13.11 -3.63 -17.93
C LEU A 77 -13.56 -3.74 -19.40
N TYR A 78 -14.29 -2.73 -19.89
CA TYR A 78 -14.70 -2.68 -21.30
C TYR A 78 -13.46 -2.63 -22.23
N PRO A 79 -13.41 -3.42 -23.31
CA PRO A 79 -12.25 -3.48 -24.21
C PRO A 79 -12.19 -2.25 -25.13
N TYR A 80 -11.72 -1.11 -24.62
CA TYR A 80 -11.66 0.15 -25.37
C TYR A 80 -10.81 0.08 -26.64
N HIS A 81 -9.74 -0.72 -26.64
CA HIS A 81 -8.90 -1.01 -27.83
C HIS A 81 -9.63 -1.78 -28.94
N LEU A 82 -10.85 -2.25 -28.68
CA LEU A 82 -11.75 -2.88 -29.65
C LEU A 82 -13.00 -2.03 -29.94
N SER A 83 -13.04 -0.76 -29.51
CA SER A 83 -14.21 0.12 -29.71
C SER A 83 -14.60 0.28 -31.17
N ASP A 84 -13.62 0.23 -32.08
CA ASP A 84 -13.81 0.23 -33.53
C ASP A 84 -14.69 -0.93 -34.02
N ILE A 85 -14.68 -2.06 -33.32
CA ILE A 85 -15.47 -3.26 -33.65
C ILE A 85 -16.71 -3.37 -32.74
N MET A 86 -16.59 -3.04 -31.44
CA MET A 86 -17.72 -3.12 -30.51
C MET A 86 -18.80 -2.08 -30.83
N VAL A 87 -18.41 -0.83 -31.10
CA VAL A 87 -19.36 0.27 -31.35
C VAL A 87 -19.83 0.25 -32.81
N LYS A 88 -18.93 0.18 -33.80
CA LYS A 88 -19.32 0.15 -35.23
C LYS A 88 -19.88 -1.20 -35.69
N GLY A 89 -19.41 -2.33 -35.12
CA GLY A 89 -19.78 -3.67 -35.59
C GLY A 89 -20.89 -4.36 -34.79
N LEU A 90 -20.96 -4.13 -33.47
CA LEU A 90 -21.97 -4.74 -32.58
C LEU A 90 -23.00 -3.75 -32.03
N ARG A 91 -22.86 -2.44 -32.29
CA ARG A 91 -23.67 -1.36 -31.70
C ARG A 91 -23.74 -1.44 -30.16
N ASN A 92 -22.65 -1.88 -29.52
CA ASN A 92 -22.58 -1.99 -28.07
C ASN A 92 -21.61 -0.93 -27.52
N THR A 93 -22.16 0.07 -26.83
CA THR A 93 -21.39 1.17 -26.24
C THR A 93 -20.87 0.79 -24.85
N PRO A 94 -19.82 1.46 -24.34
CA PRO A 94 -19.35 1.24 -22.96
C PRO A 94 -20.47 1.41 -21.92
N PHE A 95 -21.32 2.43 -22.11
CA PHE A 95 -22.49 2.66 -21.26
C PHE A 95 -23.45 1.45 -21.24
N ALA A 96 -23.83 0.93 -22.41
CA ALA A 96 -24.72 -0.24 -22.50
C ALA A 96 -24.09 -1.50 -21.90
N TYR A 97 -22.77 -1.66 -22.04
CA TYR A 97 -22.01 -2.75 -21.43
C TYR A 97 -22.05 -2.71 -19.89
N TYR A 98 -21.69 -1.57 -19.29
CA TYR A 98 -21.71 -1.43 -17.83
C TYR A 98 -23.12 -1.42 -17.23
N LEU A 99 -24.10 -0.85 -17.93
CA LEU A 99 -25.52 -0.92 -17.54
C LEU A 99 -26.00 -2.38 -17.43
N ARG A 100 -25.61 -3.23 -18.40
CA ARG A 100 -25.89 -4.67 -18.38
C ARG A 100 -25.14 -5.39 -17.25
N MET A 101 -23.89 -5.02 -16.99
CA MET A 101 -23.09 -5.58 -15.89
C MET A 101 -23.73 -5.26 -14.54
N MET A 102 -24.04 -3.98 -14.27
CA MET A 102 -24.68 -3.54 -13.03
C MET A 102 -26.04 -4.20 -12.80
N HIS A 103 -26.87 -4.30 -13.85
CA HIS A 103 -28.11 -5.06 -13.78
C HIS A 103 -27.88 -6.53 -13.37
N SER A 104 -26.82 -7.17 -13.89
CA SER A 104 -26.46 -8.55 -13.56
C SER A 104 -26.03 -8.71 -12.09
N ILE A 105 -25.17 -7.81 -11.60
CA ILE A 105 -24.67 -7.80 -10.21
C ILE A 105 -25.84 -7.58 -9.23
N MET A 106 -26.69 -6.58 -9.48
CA MET A 106 -27.87 -6.29 -8.66
C MET A 106 -28.89 -7.44 -8.69
N SER A 107 -29.12 -8.05 -9.86
CA SER A 107 -30.03 -9.21 -9.99
C SER A 107 -29.51 -10.45 -9.26
N GLY A 108 -28.18 -10.60 -9.17
CA GLY A 108 -27.52 -11.64 -8.38
C GLY A 108 -27.31 -11.30 -6.90
N GLU A 109 -27.87 -10.18 -6.43
CA GLU A 109 -27.71 -9.62 -5.07
C GLU A 109 -26.25 -9.54 -4.56
N LYS A 110 -25.27 -9.38 -5.48
CA LYS A 110 -23.84 -9.26 -5.13
C LYS A 110 -23.51 -7.88 -4.56
N SER A 111 -22.43 -7.78 -3.77
CA SER A 111 -21.91 -6.52 -3.25
C SER A 111 -21.18 -5.70 -4.32
N TYR A 112 -21.22 -4.38 -4.21
CA TYR A 112 -20.45 -3.47 -5.08
C TYR A 112 -18.94 -3.77 -5.02
N ASP A 113 -18.43 -4.11 -3.83
CA ASP A 113 -17.06 -4.54 -3.51
C ASP A 113 -16.55 -5.74 -4.33
N SER A 114 -17.41 -6.38 -5.11
CA SER A 114 -17.03 -7.44 -6.06
C SER A 114 -16.57 -6.90 -7.42
N LEU A 115 -16.79 -5.62 -7.74
CA LEU A 115 -16.24 -4.99 -8.94
C LEU A 115 -14.73 -4.73 -8.77
N PRO A 116 -13.88 -5.11 -9.75
CA PRO A 116 -12.50 -4.65 -9.84
C PRO A 116 -12.39 -3.12 -9.80
N ASN A 117 -11.24 -2.58 -9.35
CA ASN A 117 -11.10 -1.16 -9.00
C ASN A 117 -11.29 -0.25 -10.23
N PHE A 118 -10.61 -0.59 -11.34
CA PHE A 118 -10.75 0.16 -12.59
C PHE A 118 -12.13 0.00 -13.24
N THR A 119 -12.76 -1.18 -13.11
CA THR A 119 -14.14 -1.39 -13.58
C THR A 119 -15.12 -0.52 -12.78
N ALA A 120 -14.95 -0.44 -11.46
CA ALA A 120 -15.78 0.37 -10.58
C ALA A 120 -15.60 1.88 -10.85
N ALA A 121 -14.36 2.34 -11.09
CA ALA A 121 -14.07 3.71 -11.48
C ALA A 121 -14.75 4.09 -12.82
N ASP A 122 -14.73 3.20 -13.82
CA ASP A 122 -15.38 3.47 -15.12
C ASP A 122 -16.91 3.41 -15.02
N CYS A 123 -17.44 2.51 -14.18
CA CYS A 123 -18.86 2.50 -13.79
C CYS A 123 -19.29 3.82 -13.12
N LEU A 124 -18.49 4.35 -12.20
CA LEU A 124 -18.75 5.64 -11.56
C LEU A 124 -18.74 6.77 -12.62
N ARG A 125 -17.71 6.83 -13.45
CA ARG A 125 -17.53 7.83 -14.51
C ARG A 125 -18.65 7.86 -15.55
N LEU A 126 -19.18 6.69 -15.96
CA LEU A 126 -20.18 6.58 -17.02
C LEU A 126 -21.62 6.46 -16.54
N LEU A 127 -21.87 5.86 -15.37
CA LEU A 127 -23.22 5.64 -14.83
C LEU A 127 -23.56 6.56 -13.65
N GLY A 128 -22.56 7.17 -12.99
CA GLY A 128 -22.76 7.92 -11.74
C GLY A 128 -23.09 7.03 -10.53
N ILE A 129 -22.83 5.72 -10.62
CA ILE A 129 -23.13 4.76 -9.55
C ILE A 129 -21.85 4.36 -8.82
N GLY A 130 -21.58 5.05 -7.72
CA GLY A 130 -20.61 4.63 -6.71
C GLY A 130 -21.19 3.64 -5.71
N ARG A 131 -20.41 3.32 -4.67
CA ARG A 131 -20.77 2.37 -3.61
C ARG A 131 -22.06 2.75 -2.89
N ASN A 132 -22.21 4.01 -2.51
CA ASN A 132 -23.37 4.50 -1.75
C ASN A 132 -24.63 4.48 -2.62
N GLN A 133 -24.55 4.98 -3.85
CA GLN A 133 -25.63 4.97 -4.83
C GLN A 133 -26.08 3.54 -5.15
N TYR A 134 -25.14 2.59 -5.24
CA TYR A 134 -25.47 1.16 -5.41
C TYR A 134 -26.27 0.61 -4.23
N ILE A 135 -25.84 0.90 -3.00
CA ILE A 135 -26.53 0.48 -1.78
C ILE A 135 -27.93 1.09 -1.74
N ASP A 136 -28.09 2.38 -2.08
CA ASP A 136 -29.38 3.05 -2.11
C ASP A 136 -30.32 2.49 -3.18
N ILE A 137 -29.83 2.24 -4.40
CA ILE A 137 -30.61 1.57 -5.45
C ILE A 137 -31.01 0.17 -4.99
N MET A 138 -30.13 -0.59 -4.35
CA MET A 138 -30.43 -1.93 -3.85
C MET A 138 -31.47 -1.91 -2.72
N ASN A 139 -31.38 -0.93 -1.82
CA ASN A 139 -32.36 -0.68 -0.76
C ASN A 139 -33.73 -0.26 -1.35
N GLN A 140 -33.75 0.52 -2.44
CA GLN A 140 -34.96 0.84 -3.19
C GLN A 140 -35.56 -0.35 -3.94
N CYS A 141 -34.73 -1.25 -4.50
CA CYS A 141 -35.16 -2.52 -5.09
C CYS A 141 -35.80 -3.46 -4.05
N ARG A 142 -35.24 -3.49 -2.83
CA ARG A 142 -35.71 -4.33 -1.71
C ARG A 142 -36.95 -3.74 -1.01
N SER A 143 -37.06 -2.42 -0.89
CA SER A 143 -38.18 -1.75 -0.23
C SER A 143 -39.43 -1.66 -1.12
N SER A 144 -40.35 -2.61 -0.93
CA SER A 144 -41.65 -2.63 -1.60
C SER A 144 -42.59 -1.53 -1.07
N LYS A 145 -42.48 -0.30 -1.60
CA LYS A 145 -43.48 0.75 -1.34
C LYS A 145 -44.83 0.35 -1.97
N PRO A 146 -45.95 0.38 -1.22
CA PRO A 146 -47.27 0.10 -1.79
C PRO A 146 -47.66 1.21 -2.77
N SER A 147 -47.91 0.85 -4.03
CA SER A 147 -48.36 1.79 -5.05
C SER A 147 -49.87 1.99 -4.97
N LEU A 148 -50.32 3.22 -4.75
CA LEU A 148 -51.74 3.56 -4.73
C LEU A 148 -52.28 3.62 -6.17
N SER A 149 -53.12 2.65 -6.54
CA SER A 149 -53.86 2.69 -7.80
C SER A 149 -54.85 3.85 -7.81
N ARG A 150 -54.89 4.62 -8.91
CA ARG A 150 -55.86 5.71 -9.12
C ARG A 150 -57.28 5.21 -9.45
N SER A 151 -57.49 3.90 -9.47
CA SER A 151 -58.79 3.23 -9.46
C SER A 151 -58.91 2.39 -8.18
N GLY A 152 -60.01 2.56 -7.45
CA GLY A 152 -60.22 2.08 -6.07
C GLY A 152 -60.44 0.57 -5.94
N SER A 153 -59.55 -0.26 -6.49
CA SER A 153 -59.55 -1.71 -6.35
C SER A 153 -58.32 -2.17 -5.55
N PHE A 154 -58.56 -2.70 -4.36
CA PHE A 154 -57.52 -3.13 -3.42
C PHE A 154 -56.87 -4.45 -3.83
N ASN A 155 -55.93 -4.41 -4.78
CA ASN A 155 -54.98 -5.50 -5.01
C ASN A 155 -53.59 -5.09 -4.49
N LYS A 156 -53.25 -5.55 -3.27
CA LYS A 156 -51.93 -5.37 -2.62
C LYS A 156 -50.85 -6.23 -3.31
N PHE A 157 -50.50 -5.92 -4.54
CA PHE A 157 -49.31 -6.48 -5.18
C PHE A 157 -48.06 -5.73 -4.71
N PHE A 158 -47.32 -6.34 -3.78
CA PHE A 158 -45.95 -5.94 -3.42
C PHE A 158 -44.99 -6.24 -4.58
N ARG A 159 -45.04 -5.44 -5.65
CA ARG A 159 -44.02 -5.51 -6.70
C ARG A 159 -42.78 -4.76 -6.25
N ARG A 160 -41.65 -5.47 -6.16
CA ARG A 160 -40.33 -4.83 -6.23
C ARG A 160 -40.28 -4.00 -7.53
N ARG A 161 -39.73 -2.79 -7.47
CA ARG A 161 -39.47 -2.02 -8.71
C ARG A 161 -38.45 -2.82 -9.54
N PRO A 162 -38.66 -3.01 -10.86
CA PRO A 162 -37.67 -3.72 -11.66
C PRO A 162 -36.40 -2.87 -11.72
N ILE A 163 -35.23 -3.50 -11.57
CA ILE A 163 -33.92 -2.83 -11.47
C ILE A 163 -33.69 -1.87 -12.66
N LYS A 164 -34.20 -2.22 -13.85
CA LYS A 164 -34.13 -1.41 -15.07
C LYS A 164 -34.74 0.00 -14.95
N ASP A 165 -35.73 0.18 -14.08
CA ASP A 165 -36.40 1.48 -13.88
C ASP A 165 -35.66 2.39 -12.89
N LEU A 166 -34.65 1.85 -12.18
CA LEU A 166 -33.84 2.55 -11.18
C LEU A 166 -32.40 2.80 -11.65
N LEU A 167 -32.00 2.20 -12.77
CA LEU A 167 -30.71 2.44 -13.42
C LEU A 167 -30.78 3.64 -14.39
N PRO A 168 -29.68 4.36 -14.63
CA PRO A 168 -29.65 5.48 -15.55
C PRO A 168 -29.94 5.05 -16.98
N VAL A 169 -30.70 5.88 -17.71
CA VAL A 169 -31.09 5.65 -19.11
C VAL A 169 -30.09 6.26 -20.10
N LYS A 170 -29.27 7.21 -19.65
CA LYS A 170 -28.23 7.89 -20.42
C LYS A 170 -26.92 7.93 -19.62
N PRO A 171 -25.75 8.06 -20.27
CA PRO A 171 -24.51 8.42 -19.61
C PRO A 171 -24.66 9.71 -18.79
N VAL A 172 -23.82 9.86 -17.76
CA VAL A 172 -23.76 11.11 -16.96
C VAL A 172 -23.43 12.30 -17.87
N ASP A 173 -24.09 13.44 -17.66
CA ASP A 173 -23.89 14.67 -18.44
C ASP A 173 -22.58 15.43 -18.12
N SER A 174 -21.65 14.80 -17.41
CA SER A 174 -20.35 15.34 -16.98
C SER A 174 -19.18 14.43 -17.35
N VAL A 175 -19.31 13.61 -18.41
CA VAL A 175 -18.19 12.82 -18.92
C VAL A 175 -17.13 13.77 -19.47
N ILE A 176 -15.98 13.82 -18.81
CA ILE A 176 -14.83 14.63 -19.24
C ILE A 176 -14.43 14.18 -20.65
N LEU A 177 -14.37 15.15 -21.55
CA LEU A 177 -13.81 15.03 -22.89
C LEU A 177 -12.59 15.96 -22.94
N GLU A 178 -11.51 15.49 -23.54
CA GLU A 178 -10.29 16.29 -23.76
C GLU A 178 -10.20 16.75 -25.22
N PRO A 179 -9.67 17.94 -25.50
CA PRO A 179 -9.63 18.49 -26.86
C PRO A 179 -8.73 17.69 -27.82
N TRP A 180 -7.72 16.97 -27.32
CA TRP A 180 -6.81 16.15 -28.14
C TRP A 180 -7.35 14.75 -28.48
N TRP A 181 -8.51 14.36 -27.97
CA TRP A 181 -9.12 13.07 -28.29
C TRP A 181 -9.66 13.05 -29.73
N ILE A 182 -9.82 11.85 -30.30
CA ILE A 182 -10.29 11.65 -31.67
C ILE A 182 -11.73 11.17 -31.65
N VAL A 183 -12.64 11.93 -32.25
CA VAL A 183 -14.06 11.57 -32.41
C VAL A 183 -14.24 10.68 -33.64
N GLN A 184 -14.82 9.50 -33.44
CA GLN A 184 -15.18 8.57 -34.53
C GLN A 184 -16.68 8.29 -34.56
N ALA A 185 -17.24 8.19 -35.77
CA ALA A 185 -18.62 7.72 -35.97
C ALA A 185 -18.79 6.28 -35.47
N GLY A 186 -19.87 6.04 -34.71
CA GLY A 186 -20.30 4.71 -34.29
C GLY A 186 -21.13 3.99 -35.35
N TYR A 187 -22.08 3.16 -34.93
CA TYR A 187 -23.09 2.57 -35.82
C TYR A 187 -24.36 3.42 -35.82
N ILE A 188 -24.50 4.26 -36.85
CA ILE A 188 -25.57 5.26 -37.01
C ILE A 188 -26.61 4.72 -38.00
N THR A 189 -27.89 4.76 -37.65
CA THR A 189 -29.00 4.38 -38.54
C THR A 189 -29.75 5.59 -39.09
N GLU A 190 -30.58 5.40 -40.11
CA GLU A 190 -31.47 6.46 -40.63
C GLU A 190 -32.42 7.01 -39.57
N ASP A 191 -32.88 6.18 -38.62
CA ASP A 191 -33.76 6.61 -37.54
C ASP A 191 -33.02 7.43 -36.49
N ASP A 192 -31.74 7.14 -36.24
CA ASP A 192 -30.89 7.96 -35.39
C ASP A 192 -30.74 9.36 -36.01
N ILE A 193 -30.50 9.46 -37.32
CA ILE A 193 -30.37 10.73 -38.05
C ILE A 193 -31.65 11.58 -37.98
N LYS A 194 -32.84 10.95 -37.96
CA LYS A 194 -34.13 11.64 -37.78
C LYS A 194 -34.33 12.21 -36.37
N ALA A 195 -33.65 11.66 -35.36
CA ALA A 195 -33.74 12.07 -33.94
C ALA A 195 -32.66 13.08 -33.52
N VAL A 196 -31.95 13.65 -34.48
CA VAL A 196 -30.72 14.43 -34.31
C VAL A 196 -30.94 15.85 -34.89
N SER A 197 -30.33 16.86 -34.26
CA SER A 197 -30.48 18.25 -34.71
C SER A 197 -29.72 18.51 -36.02
N ILE A 198 -30.03 19.60 -36.72
CA ILE A 198 -29.33 19.97 -37.97
C ILE A 198 -27.82 20.18 -37.72
N SER A 199 -27.43 20.78 -36.59
CA SER A 199 -26.02 21.01 -36.25
C SER A 199 -25.29 19.73 -35.84
N GLU A 200 -25.95 18.85 -35.09
CA GLU A 200 -25.45 17.51 -34.77
C GLU A 200 -25.31 16.66 -36.05
N LYS A 201 -26.27 16.73 -36.99
CA LYS A 201 -26.23 16.03 -38.27
C LYS A 201 -25.06 16.51 -39.13
N ASN A 202 -24.90 17.83 -39.32
CA ASN A 202 -23.77 18.38 -40.09
C ASN A 202 -22.41 17.93 -39.50
N THR A 203 -22.34 17.73 -38.19
CA THR A 203 -21.14 17.21 -37.51
C THR A 203 -20.94 15.71 -37.78
N ILE A 204 -22.00 14.90 -37.77
CA ILE A 204 -21.96 13.50 -38.19
C ILE A 204 -21.50 13.38 -39.65
N ASP A 205 -22.13 14.13 -40.56
CA ASP A 205 -21.82 14.11 -42.00
C ASP A 205 -20.34 14.46 -42.21
N LYS A 206 -19.80 15.50 -41.53
CA LYS A 206 -18.37 15.86 -41.54
C LYS A 206 -17.46 14.70 -41.08
N ILE A 207 -17.82 13.97 -40.02
CA ILE A 207 -17.03 12.83 -39.51
C ILE A 207 -17.11 11.61 -40.44
N ILE A 208 -18.21 11.44 -41.19
CA ILE A 208 -18.36 10.37 -42.18
C ILE A 208 -17.55 10.69 -43.45
N ASP A 209 -17.66 11.92 -43.96
CA ASP A 209 -17.05 12.34 -45.24
C ASP A 209 -15.54 12.56 -45.13
N VAL A 210 -15.07 13.21 -44.06
CA VAL A 210 -13.64 13.54 -43.85
C VAL A 210 -12.93 12.46 -43.03
N GLY A 211 -13.69 11.60 -42.33
CA GLY A 211 -13.16 10.63 -41.37
C GLY A 211 -12.99 11.23 -39.98
N ALA A 212 -12.24 10.50 -39.13
CA ALA A 212 -12.08 10.82 -37.71
C ALA A 212 -11.56 12.25 -37.49
N GLN A 213 -12.17 12.99 -36.54
CA GLN A 213 -11.87 14.40 -36.28
C GLN A 213 -11.29 14.60 -34.89
N LEU A 214 -10.43 15.61 -34.70
CA LEU A 214 -9.94 16.01 -33.38
C LEU A 214 -11.07 16.71 -32.59
N ALA A 215 -11.29 16.33 -31.33
CA ALA A 215 -12.41 16.82 -30.52
C ALA A 215 -12.40 18.35 -30.36
N GLY A 216 -11.23 18.96 -30.14
CA GLY A 216 -11.03 20.40 -30.01
C GLY A 216 -11.44 21.22 -31.25
N THR A 217 -11.54 20.60 -32.42
CA THR A 217 -12.02 21.24 -33.67
C THR A 217 -13.54 21.23 -33.83
N LEU A 218 -14.26 20.55 -32.93
CA LEU A 218 -15.71 20.44 -32.90
C LEU A 218 -16.26 21.24 -31.72
N ASP A 219 -17.54 21.63 -31.81
CA ASP A 219 -18.24 22.20 -30.66
C ASP A 219 -18.39 21.16 -29.55
N TYR A 220 -17.80 21.45 -28.38
CA TYR A 220 -17.89 20.65 -27.16
C TYR A 220 -19.32 20.17 -26.86
N TYR A 221 -20.32 21.06 -26.94
CA TYR A 221 -21.70 20.73 -26.58
C TYR A 221 -22.35 19.78 -27.60
N ILE A 222 -21.96 19.83 -28.87
CA ILE A 222 -22.43 18.93 -29.92
C ILE A 222 -21.72 17.58 -29.79
N ALA A 223 -20.40 17.57 -29.63
CA ALA A 223 -19.61 16.35 -29.43
C ALA A 223 -20.10 15.56 -28.21
N HIS A 224 -20.33 16.24 -27.09
CA HIS A 224 -20.88 15.64 -25.87
C HIS A 224 -22.30 15.09 -26.10
N LYS A 225 -23.22 15.82 -26.74
CA LYS A 225 -24.58 15.31 -27.05
C LYS A 225 -24.55 14.07 -27.95
N LEU A 226 -23.70 14.06 -28.98
CA LEU A 226 -23.53 12.91 -29.86
C LEU A 226 -22.98 11.69 -29.11
N TYR A 227 -22.08 11.90 -28.14
CA TYR A 227 -21.57 10.86 -27.25
C TYR A 227 -22.64 10.33 -26.28
N THR A 228 -23.42 11.20 -25.62
CA THR A 228 -24.54 10.80 -24.75
C THR A 228 -25.62 10.02 -25.52
N LYS A 229 -25.82 10.30 -26.82
CA LYS A 229 -26.70 9.52 -27.72
C LYS A 229 -26.07 8.21 -28.21
N GLY A 230 -24.78 7.97 -27.98
CA GLY A 230 -24.05 6.78 -28.44
C GLY A 230 -23.76 6.72 -29.94
N LEU A 231 -23.86 7.86 -30.65
CA LEU A 231 -23.67 7.95 -32.10
C LEU A 231 -22.21 8.11 -32.51
N VAL A 232 -21.38 8.63 -31.59
CA VAL A 232 -19.92 8.69 -31.72
C VAL A 232 -19.26 8.01 -30.53
N TYR A 233 -18.02 7.58 -30.70
CA TYR A 233 -17.15 7.17 -29.61
C TYR A 233 -15.80 7.90 -29.71
N MET A 234 -15.14 8.03 -28.57
CA MET A 234 -13.86 8.72 -28.48
C MET A 234 -12.72 7.72 -28.50
N ASP A 235 -11.74 7.98 -29.37
CA ASP A 235 -10.43 7.35 -29.34
C ASP A 235 -9.41 8.28 -28.66
N VAL A 236 -8.44 7.70 -27.98
CA VAL A 236 -7.47 8.41 -27.12
C VAL A 236 -6.08 7.97 -27.57
N PRO A 237 -5.49 8.67 -28.57
CA PRO A 237 -4.27 8.25 -29.25
C PRO A 237 -3.05 8.45 -28.35
N ILE A 238 -2.20 7.44 -28.25
CA ILE A 238 -0.95 7.49 -27.49
C ILE A 238 0.20 7.17 -28.45
N GLU A 239 1.15 8.08 -28.58
CA GLU A 239 2.33 7.92 -29.43
C GLU A 239 3.48 7.19 -28.70
N ASP A 240 4.52 6.82 -29.43
CA ASP A 240 5.67 6.07 -28.87
C ASP A 240 6.51 6.95 -27.93
N ASP A 241 6.65 8.23 -28.29
CA ASP A 241 7.46 9.23 -27.60
C ASP A 241 6.69 10.03 -26.54
N ASP A 242 5.39 9.76 -26.35
CA ASP A 242 4.57 10.43 -25.35
C ASP A 242 5.10 10.16 -23.92
N CYS A 243 5.26 11.21 -23.12
CA CYS A 243 5.51 11.12 -21.67
C CYS A 243 4.22 11.32 -20.89
N ILE A 244 4.06 10.58 -19.78
CA ILE A 244 2.79 10.48 -19.04
C ILE A 244 2.99 10.89 -17.59
N ILE A 245 2.08 11.72 -17.08
CA ILE A 245 2.06 12.23 -15.70
C ILE A 245 0.87 11.62 -14.97
N VAL A 246 1.09 11.13 -13.75
CA VAL A 246 0.03 10.64 -12.85
C VAL A 246 -0.17 11.68 -11.73
N PRO A 247 -1.22 12.52 -11.79
CA PRO A 247 -1.55 13.42 -10.68
C PRO A 247 -2.07 12.63 -9.46
N PRO A 248 -2.16 13.26 -8.27
CA PRO A 248 -2.79 12.66 -7.09
C PRO A 248 -4.20 12.13 -7.40
N LEU A 249 -4.48 10.91 -6.95
CA LEU A 249 -5.71 10.18 -7.25
C LEU A 249 -6.90 10.66 -6.42
N GLU A 250 -7.63 11.63 -6.95
CA GLU A 250 -8.92 12.07 -6.40
C GLU A 250 -10.06 11.08 -6.78
N GLY A 251 -10.95 10.80 -5.83
CA GLY A 251 -12.15 9.98 -6.07
C GLY A 251 -11.92 8.50 -6.41
N PHE A 252 -10.71 7.95 -6.21
CA PHE A 252 -10.39 6.57 -6.59
C PHE A 252 -11.23 5.53 -5.84
N VAL A 253 -11.73 4.52 -6.57
CA VAL A 253 -12.61 3.49 -6.02
C VAL A 253 -11.81 2.25 -5.59
N MET A 254 -11.58 2.13 -4.29
CA MET A 254 -10.90 0.99 -3.66
C MET A 254 -11.89 -0.14 -3.30
N ASN A 255 -11.93 -1.19 -4.11
CA ASN A 255 -12.67 -2.43 -3.88
C ASN A 255 -11.69 -3.62 -3.64
N ARG A 256 -12.19 -4.86 -3.67
CA ARG A 256 -11.36 -6.06 -3.53
C ARG A 256 -10.85 -6.53 -4.89
N LEU A 257 -9.53 -6.61 -5.03
CA LEU A 257 -8.85 -7.15 -6.21
C LEU A 257 -9.38 -8.56 -6.56
N GLN A 258 -9.83 -8.77 -7.80
CA GLN A 258 -10.26 -10.09 -8.27
C GLN A 258 -9.15 -10.86 -9.00
N GLY A 259 -8.01 -10.21 -9.27
CA GLY A 259 -6.88 -10.82 -9.97
C GLY A 259 -7.10 -10.96 -11.48
N ASP A 260 -7.78 -9.98 -12.09
CA ASP A 260 -7.84 -9.91 -13.56
C ASP A 260 -6.46 -9.63 -14.16
N TYR A 261 -6.20 -10.19 -15.33
CA TYR A 261 -4.96 -9.99 -16.07
C TYR A 261 -4.75 -8.52 -16.45
N PHE A 262 -5.80 -7.82 -16.89
CA PHE A 262 -5.67 -6.42 -17.30
C PHE A 262 -5.54 -5.48 -16.09
N GLU A 263 -6.29 -5.71 -15.00
CA GLU A 263 -6.08 -5.00 -13.73
C GLU A 263 -4.65 -5.18 -13.19
N THR A 264 -4.12 -6.41 -13.21
CA THR A 264 -2.72 -6.68 -12.81
C THR A 264 -1.72 -5.95 -13.72
N LEU A 265 -1.97 -5.93 -15.04
CA LEU A 265 -1.14 -5.19 -15.99
C LEU A 265 -1.14 -3.68 -15.71
N LEU A 266 -2.32 -3.10 -15.41
CA LEU A 266 -2.44 -1.70 -15.00
C LEU A 266 -1.57 -1.45 -13.76
N TYR A 267 -1.76 -2.17 -12.64
CA TYR A 267 -0.92 -1.95 -11.45
C TYR A 267 0.59 -2.07 -11.72
N LYS A 268 1.05 -3.00 -12.57
CA LYS A 268 2.47 -3.08 -12.99
C LYS A 268 2.95 -1.82 -13.74
N ILE A 269 2.10 -1.22 -14.56
CA ILE A 269 2.39 0.01 -15.30
C ILE A 269 2.37 1.21 -14.35
N PHE A 270 1.36 1.36 -13.49
CA PHE A 270 1.26 2.47 -12.51
C PHE A 270 2.53 2.64 -11.67
N VAL A 271 3.06 1.57 -11.09
CA VAL A 271 4.30 1.60 -10.29
C VAL A 271 5.54 2.03 -11.11
N SER A 272 5.49 1.81 -12.42
CA SER A 272 6.62 1.98 -13.34
C SER A 272 6.58 3.26 -14.17
N ILE A 273 5.47 4.00 -14.15
CA ILE A 273 5.36 5.30 -14.84
C ILE A 273 6.31 6.30 -14.17
N ASP A 274 6.98 7.08 -15.02
CA ASP A 274 7.81 8.20 -14.62
C ASP A 274 7.70 9.32 -15.66
N GLU A 275 7.66 10.56 -15.20
CA GLU A 275 7.35 11.75 -16.02
C GLU A 275 8.39 11.99 -17.15
N HIS A 276 9.60 11.45 -17.00
CA HIS A 276 10.67 11.54 -17.98
C HIS A 276 10.79 10.31 -18.90
N THR A 277 9.89 9.33 -18.77
CA THR A 277 9.96 8.09 -19.53
C THR A 277 8.89 8.03 -20.60
N THR A 278 9.30 7.79 -21.84
CA THR A 278 8.38 7.63 -22.97
C THR A 278 7.67 6.27 -22.89
N VAL A 279 6.50 6.17 -23.53
CA VAL A 279 5.75 4.91 -23.61
C VAL A 279 6.57 3.77 -24.26
N ALA A 280 7.40 4.08 -25.25
CA ALA A 280 8.32 3.12 -25.86
C ALA A 280 9.39 2.63 -24.88
N GLU A 281 10.01 3.50 -24.09
CA GLU A 281 10.96 3.10 -23.06
C GLU A 281 10.32 2.29 -21.94
N LEU A 282 9.12 2.67 -21.50
CA LEU A 282 8.34 1.98 -20.48
C LEU A 282 8.01 0.54 -20.90
N SER A 283 7.61 0.33 -22.16
CA SER A 283 7.44 -1.01 -22.76
C SER A 283 8.72 -1.84 -22.70
N ASN A 284 9.87 -1.26 -23.04
CA ASN A 284 11.17 -1.94 -22.99
C ASN A 284 11.59 -2.30 -21.55
N VAL A 285 11.38 -1.41 -20.57
CA VAL A 285 11.68 -1.66 -19.15
C VAL A 285 10.79 -2.77 -18.59
N LEU A 286 9.50 -2.75 -18.92
CA LEU A 286 8.53 -3.77 -18.47
C LEU A 286 8.66 -5.11 -19.20
N GLN A 287 9.26 -5.14 -20.40
CA GLN A 287 9.23 -6.28 -21.32
C GLN A 287 7.80 -6.71 -21.69
N ILE A 288 6.94 -5.71 -21.92
CA ILE A 288 5.53 -5.89 -22.29
C ILE A 288 5.33 -5.25 -23.67
N ASP A 289 4.51 -5.89 -24.51
CA ASP A 289 4.18 -5.42 -25.85
C ASP A 289 3.72 -3.96 -25.86
N LEU A 290 4.30 -3.17 -26.77
CA LEU A 290 4.10 -1.72 -26.84
C LEU A 290 2.63 -1.33 -27.02
N GLN A 291 1.85 -2.10 -27.79
CA GLN A 291 0.44 -1.83 -27.98
C GLN A 291 -0.36 -2.06 -26.69
N LEU A 292 0.02 -3.04 -25.86
CA LEU A 292 -0.62 -3.24 -24.56
C LEU A 292 -0.33 -2.09 -23.59
N VAL A 293 0.90 -1.55 -23.59
CA VAL A 293 1.24 -0.37 -22.78
C VAL A 293 0.48 0.86 -23.26
N LYS A 294 0.42 1.12 -24.58
CA LYS A 294 -0.42 2.18 -25.16
C LYS A 294 -1.89 2.05 -24.77
N ASN A 295 -2.47 0.84 -24.84
CA ASN A 295 -3.86 0.60 -24.46
C ASN A 295 -4.09 0.90 -22.96
N ALA A 296 -3.16 0.51 -22.08
CA ALA A 296 -3.24 0.80 -20.65
C ALA A 296 -3.10 2.31 -20.34
N VAL A 297 -2.15 3.01 -20.97
CA VAL A 297 -1.98 4.47 -20.86
C VAL A 297 -3.22 5.20 -21.36
N SER A 298 -3.76 4.79 -22.51
CA SER A 298 -5.03 5.30 -23.06
C SER A 298 -6.18 5.12 -22.06
N MET A 299 -6.23 3.99 -21.32
CA MET A 299 -7.20 3.80 -20.24
C MET A 299 -7.01 4.76 -19.06
N TYR A 300 -5.78 5.04 -18.63
CA TYR A 300 -5.56 6.01 -17.55
C TYR A 300 -6.00 7.42 -17.92
N CYS A 301 -5.69 7.87 -19.14
CA CYS A 301 -6.17 9.15 -19.65
C CYS A 301 -7.70 9.21 -19.74
N ARG A 302 -8.37 8.11 -20.12
CA ARG A 302 -9.85 8.01 -20.15
C ARG A 302 -10.51 8.04 -18.77
N LEU A 303 -9.82 7.52 -17.76
CA LEU A 303 -10.30 7.48 -16.36
C LEU A 303 -9.94 8.75 -15.58
N GLY A 304 -9.11 9.64 -16.13
CA GLY A 304 -8.62 10.85 -15.46
C GLY A 304 -7.42 10.63 -14.54
N PHE A 305 -6.90 9.40 -14.43
CA PHE A 305 -5.77 9.04 -13.57
C PHE A 305 -4.41 9.40 -14.14
N ALA A 306 -4.33 9.78 -15.43
CA ALA A 306 -3.09 10.24 -16.04
C ALA A 306 -3.35 11.32 -17.09
N ARG A 307 -2.37 12.19 -17.31
CA ARG A 307 -2.36 13.22 -18.34
C ARG A 307 -1.12 13.08 -19.21
N ARG A 308 -1.18 13.53 -20.46
CA ARG A 308 -0.01 13.56 -21.34
C ARG A 308 0.80 14.82 -21.03
N LYS A 309 2.13 14.69 -20.90
CA LYS A 309 3.02 15.83 -20.69
C LYS A 309 3.05 16.74 -21.93
N GLY A 310 3.07 18.05 -21.74
CA GLY A 310 3.03 19.02 -22.85
C GLY A 310 1.63 19.24 -23.44
N GLN A 311 0.58 19.20 -22.62
CA GLN A 311 -0.83 19.35 -23.03
C GLN A 311 -1.23 20.82 -23.31
N GLU A 312 -0.32 21.62 -23.88
CA GLU A 312 -0.60 22.96 -24.37
C GLU A 312 -0.90 22.88 -25.87
N LEU A 313 -2.17 22.67 -26.21
CA LEU A 313 -2.65 22.96 -27.56
C LEU A 313 -2.82 24.48 -27.69
N ASP A 314 -2.39 25.07 -28.81
CA ASP A 314 -2.55 26.50 -29.06
C ASP A 314 -4.02 26.93 -28.83
N PRO A 315 -4.31 27.87 -27.91
CA PRO A 315 -5.69 28.27 -27.58
C PRO A 315 -6.47 28.82 -28.79
N GLU A 316 -5.76 29.30 -29.81
CA GLU A 316 -6.31 29.79 -31.07
C GLU A 316 -6.76 28.67 -32.03
N ALA A 317 -6.25 27.45 -31.86
CA ALA A 317 -6.62 26.28 -32.68
C ALA A 317 -7.85 25.53 -32.15
N LEU A 318 -8.32 25.86 -30.94
CA LEU A 318 -9.48 25.25 -30.27
C LEU A 318 -10.77 25.99 -30.62
N HIS A 319 -11.88 25.26 -30.76
CA HIS A 319 -13.20 25.87 -30.90
C HIS A 319 -13.57 26.60 -29.59
N PRO A 320 -14.11 27.84 -29.63
CA PRO A 320 -14.28 28.68 -28.43
C PRO A 320 -15.11 28.06 -27.31
N SER A 321 -16.03 27.14 -27.62
CA SER A 321 -16.81 26.43 -26.59
C SER A 321 -16.00 25.56 -25.63
N TRP A 322 -14.73 25.26 -25.93
CA TRP A 322 -13.83 24.54 -25.02
C TRP A 322 -13.33 25.44 -23.87
N GLN A 323 -13.09 26.73 -24.13
CA GLN A 323 -12.68 27.69 -23.09
C GLN A 323 -13.80 27.90 -22.05
N ASP A 324 -15.06 27.95 -22.50
CA ASP A 324 -16.24 27.96 -21.63
C ASP A 324 -16.42 26.65 -20.84
N ALA A 325 -16.02 25.51 -21.41
CA ALA A 325 -16.16 24.19 -20.81
C ALA A 325 -15.16 23.96 -19.67
N GLU A 326 -13.91 24.39 -19.82
CA GLU A 326 -12.87 24.29 -18.77
C GLU A 326 -13.25 25.09 -17.51
N GLN A 327 -13.76 26.32 -17.69
CA GLN A 327 -14.21 27.16 -16.58
C GLN A 327 -15.45 26.60 -15.85
N ASN A 328 -16.34 25.90 -16.57
CA ASN A 328 -17.53 25.29 -15.98
C ASN A 328 -17.24 23.91 -15.35
N THR A 329 -16.30 23.14 -15.89
CA THR A 329 -15.87 21.86 -15.32
C THR A 329 -15.18 22.08 -13.97
N SER A 330 -14.30 23.08 -13.90
CA SER A 330 -13.65 23.53 -12.65
C SER A 330 -14.64 23.98 -11.56
N LYS A 331 -15.85 24.43 -11.93
CA LYS A 331 -16.91 24.83 -10.99
C LYS A 331 -17.84 23.67 -10.59
N LYS A 332 -17.93 22.60 -11.38
CA LYS A 332 -18.78 21.43 -11.08
C LYS A 332 -18.09 20.36 -10.24
N ALA A 333 -16.76 20.28 -10.27
CA ALA A 333 -15.99 19.47 -9.31
C ALA A 333 -16.21 19.87 -7.83
N ILE A 334 -16.74 21.08 -7.60
CA ILE A 334 -17.02 21.64 -6.27
C ILE A 334 -18.34 21.07 -5.67
N SER A 335 -19.15 20.31 -6.43
CA SER A 335 -20.47 19.81 -6.00
C SER A 335 -20.59 18.27 -5.88
N ASP A 336 -19.50 17.56 -5.59
CA ASP A 336 -19.49 16.09 -5.40
C ASP A 336 -19.84 15.65 -3.97
N ASP A 337 -20.98 16.12 -3.46
CA ASP A 337 -21.55 15.81 -2.14
C ASP A 337 -22.10 14.35 -2.01
N LEU A 338 -21.71 13.48 -2.95
CA LEU A 338 -22.26 12.14 -3.17
C LEU A 338 -21.43 10.99 -2.56
N LEU A 339 -20.30 11.30 -1.91
CA LEU A 339 -19.33 10.29 -1.43
C LEU A 339 -19.06 10.31 0.09
N LEU A 340 -19.67 11.22 0.85
CA LEU A 340 -19.47 11.26 2.31
C LEU A 340 -20.23 10.14 3.03
N ILE A 341 -19.48 9.32 3.78
CA ILE A 341 -20.01 8.37 4.76
C ILE A 341 -20.28 9.16 6.04
N ASP A 342 -21.53 9.61 6.23
CA ASP A 342 -21.95 10.23 7.48
C ASP A 342 -22.21 9.16 8.56
N TRP A 343 -21.42 9.19 9.62
CA TRP A 343 -21.57 8.36 10.83
C TRP A 343 -22.05 9.21 12.02
N SER A 344 -23.08 10.05 11.83
CA SER A 344 -23.62 10.89 12.91
C SER A 344 -25.16 10.98 12.98
N SER A 345 -25.86 9.86 12.74
CA SER A 345 -27.32 9.81 12.89
C SER A 345 -27.78 9.72 14.37
N THR A 346 -27.84 10.86 15.05
CA THR A 346 -28.69 11.09 16.25
C THR A 346 -29.63 12.28 16.01
N PRO A 347 -30.92 12.22 16.40
CA PRO A 347 -31.93 13.15 15.87
C PRO A 347 -32.24 14.38 16.75
N GLN A 348 -32.66 15.46 16.08
CA GLN A 348 -33.23 16.72 16.61
C GLN A 348 -32.21 17.65 17.33
N GLU A 349 -32.35 18.99 17.30
CA GLU A 349 -33.55 19.83 17.19
C GLU A 349 -33.29 21.18 16.45
N ALA A 350 -34.34 21.95 16.12
CA ALA A 350 -34.27 23.08 15.18
C ALA A 350 -34.15 24.49 15.81
N LYS A 351 -33.56 25.47 15.08
CA LYS A 351 -33.96 26.91 15.13
C LYS A 351 -33.35 27.84 14.05
N VAL A 352 -34.25 28.39 13.23
CA VAL A 352 -34.44 29.83 12.89
C VAL A 352 -33.27 30.67 12.28
N SER A 353 -33.49 31.12 11.04
CA SER A 353 -32.87 32.29 10.36
C SER A 353 -33.46 33.64 10.80
N PRO A 354 -32.69 34.74 10.83
CA PRO A 354 -32.80 35.80 9.79
C PRO A 354 -31.45 36.57 9.53
N THR A 355 -31.26 37.58 8.67
CA THR A 355 -31.86 38.04 7.38
C THR A 355 -31.02 39.25 6.86
N ASP A 356 -30.83 39.35 5.54
CA ASP A 356 -30.54 40.52 4.68
C ASP A 356 -29.30 41.46 4.76
N SER A 357 -28.67 41.58 3.58
CA SER A 357 -28.50 42.81 2.74
C SER A 357 -27.17 43.56 2.60
N GLN A 358 -26.68 43.58 1.33
CA GLN A 358 -26.20 44.74 0.54
C GLN A 358 -24.87 45.42 0.97
N THR A 359 -23.99 45.99 0.11
CA THR A 359 -23.93 46.26 -1.36
C THR A 359 -22.51 46.72 -1.75
N ALA A 360 -22.06 46.48 -3.00
CA ALA A 360 -21.09 47.24 -3.87
C ALA A 360 -19.72 47.75 -3.27
N ILE A 361 -18.63 47.99 -4.02
CA ILE A 361 -18.41 49.03 -5.05
C ILE A 361 -17.11 48.74 -5.87
N SER A 362 -17.22 48.81 -7.21
CA SER A 362 -16.32 49.33 -8.28
C SER A 362 -14.76 49.38 -8.25
N ASP A 363 -14.20 48.83 -9.35
CA ASP A 363 -13.40 49.47 -10.45
C ASP A 363 -11.88 49.79 -10.41
N SER A 364 -11.15 49.06 -11.28
CA SER A 364 -10.37 49.52 -12.46
C SER A 364 -8.91 50.08 -12.42
N ALA A 365 -8.06 49.42 -13.23
CA ALA A 365 -6.98 49.95 -14.13
C ALA A 365 -5.73 50.67 -13.53
N SER A 366 -4.51 50.67 -14.13
CA SER A 366 -3.81 49.94 -15.23
C SER A 366 -2.34 50.46 -15.34
N ILE A 367 -1.49 49.94 -16.26
CA ILE A 367 -0.25 50.58 -16.83
C ILE A 367 1.02 50.59 -15.92
N GLU A 368 2.29 50.35 -16.33
CA GLU A 368 2.98 50.02 -17.62
C GLU A 368 4.36 49.32 -17.43
N ASP A 369 5.04 49.01 -18.54
CA ASP A 369 6.24 48.14 -18.76
C ASP A 369 7.61 48.55 -18.16
N SER A 370 8.57 47.59 -18.18
CA SER A 370 9.99 47.83 -18.52
C SER A 370 10.76 46.53 -18.85
N GLU A 371 11.21 46.38 -20.10
CA GLU A 371 12.18 45.35 -20.53
C GLU A 371 13.65 45.81 -20.34
N THR A 372 14.57 44.87 -20.10
CA THR A 372 15.99 45.03 -20.51
C THR A 372 16.62 43.67 -20.82
N SER A 373 17.24 43.57 -22.01
CA SER A 373 17.90 42.34 -22.50
C SER A 373 19.40 42.32 -22.19
N SER A 374 19.96 41.15 -21.85
CA SER A 374 21.38 40.83 -22.10
C SER A 374 21.58 39.32 -22.29
N SER A 375 22.60 38.94 -23.06
CA SER A 375 22.55 37.70 -23.87
C SER A 375 23.47 36.57 -23.39
N GLY A 376 22.94 35.34 -23.48
CA GLY A 376 23.64 34.20 -24.09
C GLY A 376 24.78 33.50 -23.34
N ILE A 377 24.46 32.38 -22.69
CA ILE A 377 25.29 31.16 -22.76
C ILE A 377 24.38 30.00 -23.15
N ILE A 378 24.53 29.50 -24.37
CA ILE A 378 23.87 28.27 -24.81
C ILE A 378 24.72 27.10 -24.32
N SER A 379 24.31 26.47 -23.22
CA SER A 379 24.73 25.11 -22.89
C SER A 379 23.77 24.12 -23.54
N SER A 380 24.33 23.10 -24.19
CA SER A 380 23.57 22.08 -24.91
C SER A 380 22.65 21.30 -23.96
N VAL A 381 21.34 21.51 -24.08
CA VAL A 381 20.32 20.73 -23.36
C VAL A 381 20.25 19.32 -23.95
N GLY A 382 21.16 18.44 -23.50
CA GLY A 382 20.88 17.02 -23.49
C GLY A 382 19.74 16.74 -22.51
N SER A 383 18.80 15.85 -22.88
CA SER A 383 17.64 15.51 -22.05
C SER A 383 18.07 15.11 -20.64
N GLY A 384 17.80 15.98 -19.67
CA GLY A 384 18.38 15.94 -18.33
C GLY A 384 17.69 14.96 -17.38
N HIS A 385 17.67 13.66 -17.69
CA HIS A 385 17.19 12.65 -16.75
C HIS A 385 18.24 12.43 -15.64
N SER A 386 18.18 13.25 -14.59
CA SER A 386 18.89 12.97 -13.34
C SER A 386 18.18 11.88 -12.56
N LYS A 387 18.89 10.80 -12.24
CA LYS A 387 18.42 9.77 -11.32
C LYS A 387 18.05 10.34 -9.96
N ARG A 388 17.11 9.71 -9.28
CA ARG A 388 16.55 10.15 -8.00
C ARG A 388 17.00 9.28 -6.82
N ILE A 389 16.66 9.70 -5.61
CA ILE A 389 16.65 8.86 -4.41
C ILE A 389 15.26 8.22 -4.31
N ALA A 390 15.19 6.89 -4.12
CA ALA A 390 13.94 6.22 -3.80
C ALA A 390 13.84 5.98 -2.29
N PHE A 391 12.84 6.55 -1.65
CA PHE A 391 12.51 6.30 -0.25
C PHE A 391 11.49 5.17 -0.14
N LEU A 392 11.93 4.00 0.33
CA LEU A 392 11.13 2.78 0.43
C LEU A 392 10.32 2.76 1.74
N PHE A 393 9.00 2.75 1.61
CA PHE A 393 8.05 2.72 2.73
C PHE A 393 7.09 1.53 2.65
N ASP A 394 6.28 1.33 3.69
CA ASP A 394 5.29 0.25 3.77
C ASP A 394 3.84 0.72 3.95
N SER A 395 2.90 -0.23 3.91
CA SER A 395 1.47 0.03 4.11
C SER A 395 1.14 0.74 5.43
N THR A 396 1.98 0.64 6.46
CA THR A 396 1.71 1.30 7.75
C THR A 396 1.72 2.81 7.59
N LEU A 397 2.69 3.36 6.83
CA LEU A 397 2.79 4.80 6.56
C LEU A 397 1.51 5.32 5.89
N THR A 398 1.03 4.64 4.84
CA THR A 398 -0.21 5.00 4.16
C THR A 398 -1.45 4.85 5.04
N ALA A 399 -1.50 3.83 5.91
CA ALA A 399 -2.60 3.64 6.84
C ALA A 399 -2.69 4.81 7.84
N PHE A 400 -1.56 5.25 8.40
CA PHE A 400 -1.53 6.39 9.32
C PHE A 400 -2.03 7.69 8.66
N LEU A 401 -1.61 7.96 7.42
CA LEU A 401 -2.06 9.14 6.67
C LEU A 401 -3.54 9.09 6.26
N MET A 402 -4.12 7.89 6.08
CA MET A 402 -5.55 7.72 5.79
C MET A 402 -6.44 7.75 7.04
N MET A 403 -5.98 7.19 8.16
CA MET A 403 -6.77 7.06 9.40
C MET A 403 -6.76 8.33 10.26
N GLY A 404 -5.69 9.12 10.24
CA GLY A 404 -5.65 10.38 10.96
C GLY A 404 -6.53 11.44 10.29
N ASN A 405 -7.37 12.14 11.07
CA ASN A 405 -8.03 13.35 10.61
C ASN A 405 -7.05 14.55 10.66
N LEU A 406 -5.93 14.41 9.94
CA LEU A 406 -4.76 15.30 10.01
C LEU A 406 -5.00 16.68 9.37
N SER A 407 -6.00 16.79 8.49
CA SER A 407 -6.41 18.04 7.85
C SER A 407 -7.51 18.72 8.70
N PRO A 408 -7.30 19.93 9.22
CA PRO A 408 -8.35 20.66 9.93
C PRO A 408 -9.50 21.01 8.97
N SER A 409 -10.73 20.72 9.38
CA SER A 409 -11.95 20.88 8.56
C SER A 409 -12.49 22.32 8.52
N LEU A 410 -11.61 23.33 8.48
CA LEU A 410 -12.04 24.74 8.42
C LEU A 410 -12.36 25.22 7.00
N ASP A 411 -11.76 24.62 5.97
CA ASP A 411 -12.10 24.91 4.56
C ASP A 411 -13.05 23.85 4.01
N VAL A 412 -14.33 24.19 3.94
CA VAL A 412 -15.43 23.33 3.43
C VAL A 412 -15.28 23.01 1.93
N ASN A 413 -14.40 23.71 1.22
CA ASN A 413 -14.24 23.63 -0.24
C ASN A 413 -12.97 22.88 -0.71
N LEU A 414 -12.20 22.25 0.18
CA LEU A 414 -10.99 21.51 -0.22
C LEU A 414 -10.94 20.13 0.44
N PHE A 415 -11.21 19.09 -0.34
CA PHE A 415 -11.36 17.71 0.13
C PHE A 415 -10.00 17.07 0.49
N THR A 416 -9.41 17.51 1.61
CA THR A 416 -8.33 16.84 2.35
C THR A 416 -7.22 16.23 1.48
N GLY A 417 -6.45 17.05 0.77
CA GLY A 417 -5.44 16.58 -0.20
C GLY A 417 -4.51 15.48 0.33
N LEU A 418 -4.16 15.52 1.62
CA LEU A 418 -3.28 14.52 2.25
C LEU A 418 -3.84 13.08 2.11
N LYS A 419 -5.17 12.92 2.10
CA LYS A 419 -5.82 11.63 1.82
C LYS A 419 -5.70 11.23 0.36
N SER A 420 -5.77 12.18 -0.59
CA SER A 420 -5.52 11.93 -2.02
C SER A 420 -4.09 11.42 -2.25
N HIS A 421 -3.07 12.06 -1.67
CA HIS A 421 -1.69 11.56 -1.74
C HIS A 421 -1.51 10.22 -1.02
N ALA A 422 -2.19 9.99 0.12
CA ALA A 422 -2.13 8.71 0.83
C ALA A 422 -2.75 7.56 0.01
N VAL A 423 -3.88 7.79 -0.66
CA VAL A 423 -4.49 6.85 -1.61
C VAL A 423 -3.59 6.64 -2.82
N THR A 424 -2.94 7.69 -3.33
CA THR A 424 -1.95 7.59 -4.43
C THR A 424 -0.77 6.71 -4.04
N MET A 425 -0.16 6.98 -2.88
CA MET A 425 0.93 6.19 -2.30
C MET A 425 0.54 4.73 -2.03
N PHE A 426 -0.74 4.45 -1.75
CA PHE A 426 -1.24 3.09 -1.59
C PHE A 426 -1.48 2.39 -2.94
N GLU A 427 -2.32 2.96 -3.81
CA GLU A 427 -2.80 2.33 -5.05
C GLU A 427 -1.79 2.39 -6.20
N VAL A 428 -1.16 3.55 -6.45
CA VAL A 428 -0.08 3.67 -7.45
C VAL A 428 1.21 3.06 -6.91
N GLY A 429 1.43 3.14 -5.58
CA GLY A 429 2.65 2.66 -4.95
C GLY A 429 3.87 3.57 -5.14
N LYS A 430 3.67 4.76 -5.74
CA LYS A 430 4.70 5.78 -6.00
C LYS A 430 4.12 7.17 -5.76
N LEU A 431 4.92 8.06 -5.18
CA LEU A 431 4.74 9.52 -5.19
C LEU A 431 6.03 10.13 -5.74
N SER A 432 5.97 10.93 -6.79
CA SER A 432 7.18 11.46 -7.46
C SER A 432 7.58 12.83 -6.93
N ASP A 433 8.86 13.21 -7.12
CA ASP A 433 9.43 14.49 -6.65
C ASP A 433 8.61 15.74 -7.05
N GLU A 434 7.92 15.70 -8.19
CA GLU A 434 7.05 16.77 -8.68
C GLU A 434 5.80 16.93 -7.78
N SER A 435 5.14 15.81 -7.46
CA SER A 435 3.97 15.78 -6.55
C SER A 435 4.34 16.02 -5.07
N LEU A 436 5.62 15.82 -4.72
CA LEU A 436 6.15 15.92 -3.37
C LEU A 436 6.04 17.34 -2.77
N GLU A 437 6.06 18.38 -3.61
CA GLU A 437 5.91 19.76 -3.13
C GLU A 437 4.48 20.04 -2.65
N SER A 438 3.45 19.60 -3.39
CA SER A 438 2.04 19.67 -2.92
C SER A 438 1.87 18.89 -1.63
N PHE A 439 2.43 17.67 -1.57
CA PHE A 439 2.37 16.83 -0.38
C PHE A 439 3.04 17.49 0.85
N LEU A 440 4.20 18.14 0.67
CA LEU A 440 4.84 18.92 1.74
C LEU A 440 4.00 20.14 2.16
N MET A 441 3.44 20.90 1.21
CA MET A 441 2.54 22.02 1.52
C MET A 441 1.28 21.60 2.29
N GLU A 442 0.84 20.35 2.15
CA GLU A 442 -0.31 19.80 2.87
C GLU A 442 0.09 19.23 4.24
N LEU A 443 1.26 18.60 4.35
CA LEU A 443 1.88 18.26 5.63
C LEU A 443 2.16 19.52 6.48
N ASP A 444 2.42 20.67 5.86
CA ASP A 444 2.61 21.96 6.55
C ASP A 444 1.33 22.52 7.16
N ARG A 445 0.15 22.11 6.68
CA ARG A 445 -1.16 22.50 7.24
C ARG A 445 -1.54 21.68 8.48
N VAL A 446 -0.77 20.62 8.79
CA VAL A 446 -1.02 19.74 9.93
C VAL A 446 -0.67 20.50 11.22
N PRO A 447 -1.62 20.73 12.13
CA PRO A 447 -1.40 21.57 13.31
C PRO A 447 -0.45 20.90 14.31
N ILE A 448 0.73 21.49 14.48
CA ILE A 448 1.81 21.01 15.37
C ILE A 448 1.38 20.89 16.85
N ASN A 449 0.39 21.68 17.27
CA ASN A 449 -0.09 21.75 18.66
C ASN A 449 -1.59 21.40 18.78
N SER A 450 -2.06 20.33 18.13
CA SER A 450 -3.44 19.88 18.35
C SER A 450 -3.60 19.28 19.75
N VAL A 451 -4.68 19.61 20.45
CA VAL A 451 -5.01 19.09 21.80
C VAL A 451 -5.64 17.70 21.68
N ALA A 452 -5.02 16.82 20.88
CA ALA A 452 -5.49 15.48 20.62
C ALA A 452 -4.84 14.51 21.63
N GLU A 453 -5.61 13.97 22.56
CA GLU A 453 -5.09 12.99 23.53
C GLU A 453 -4.92 11.59 22.90
N GLY A 454 -3.87 10.88 23.32
CA GLY A 454 -3.68 9.46 22.99
C GLY A 454 -3.12 9.19 21.58
N GLU A 455 -3.65 8.18 20.90
CA GLU A 455 -3.11 7.67 19.63
C GLU A 455 -3.17 8.70 18.50
N ALA A 456 -4.13 9.62 18.54
CA ALA A 456 -4.25 10.68 17.56
C ALA A 456 -3.01 11.59 17.52
N GLN A 457 -2.43 11.92 18.69
CA GLN A 457 -1.21 12.73 18.80
C GLN A 457 -0.05 12.12 18.01
N ARG A 458 0.12 10.80 18.09
CA ARG A 458 1.19 10.07 17.40
C ARG A 458 1.10 10.24 15.88
N TYR A 459 -0.11 10.26 15.30
CA TYR A 459 -0.27 10.48 13.87
C TYR A 459 0.21 11.87 13.44
N PHE A 460 -0.01 12.91 14.27
CA PHE A 460 0.54 14.25 14.03
C PHE A 460 2.08 14.25 14.13
N GLU A 461 2.65 13.63 15.17
CA GLU A 461 4.11 13.52 15.35
C GLU A 461 4.79 12.76 14.21
N HIS A 462 4.17 11.68 13.72
CA HIS A 462 4.67 10.88 12.60
C HIS A 462 4.58 11.64 11.27
N ALA A 463 3.53 12.44 11.04
CA ALA A 463 3.41 13.32 9.87
C ALA A 463 4.51 14.39 9.84
N VAL A 464 4.80 15.02 10.99
CA VAL A 464 5.92 15.98 11.14
C VAL A 464 7.27 15.28 10.93
N THR A 465 7.46 14.08 11.48
CA THR A 465 8.69 13.29 11.29
C THR A 465 8.90 12.90 9.82
N LEU A 466 7.84 12.56 9.09
CA LEU A 466 7.86 12.29 7.65
C LEU A 466 8.26 13.54 6.86
N LYS A 467 7.63 14.69 7.13
CA LYS A 467 8.01 15.99 6.53
C LYS A 467 9.50 16.28 6.75
N ASN A 468 9.97 16.15 7.98
CA ASN A 468 11.37 16.40 8.36
C ASN A 468 12.32 15.46 7.59
N THR A 469 11.95 14.19 7.45
CA THR A 469 12.71 13.18 6.69
C THR A 469 12.81 13.52 5.20
N ILE A 470 11.68 13.85 4.57
CA ILE A 470 11.62 14.21 3.15
C ILE A 470 12.44 15.49 2.89
N THR A 471 12.24 16.52 3.71
CA THR A 471 12.98 17.79 3.65
C THR A 471 14.49 17.57 3.80
N PHE A 472 14.89 16.71 4.74
CA PHE A 472 16.29 16.32 4.95
C PHE A 472 16.87 15.62 3.72
N LEU A 473 16.17 14.63 3.15
CA LEU A 473 16.64 13.90 1.98
C LEU A 473 16.75 14.78 0.72
N ARG A 474 15.87 15.78 0.55
CA ARG A 474 15.72 16.56 -0.70
C ARG A 474 16.74 17.69 -0.79
N TYR A 475 16.90 18.45 0.29
CA TYR A 475 17.68 19.69 0.29
C TYR A 475 19.11 19.53 0.81
N ASN A 476 19.46 18.40 1.42
CA ASN A 476 20.78 18.19 1.99
C ASN A 476 21.80 17.71 0.95
N LYS A 477 22.65 18.64 0.48
CA LYS A 477 23.67 18.40 -0.54
C LYS A 477 24.65 17.26 -0.20
N ASN A 478 24.86 16.96 1.08
CA ASN A 478 25.76 15.89 1.54
C ASN A 478 25.23 14.46 1.29
N ILE A 479 24.00 14.33 0.76
CA ILE A 479 23.34 13.05 0.45
C ILE A 479 23.58 12.64 -1.02
N SER A 480 24.03 13.57 -1.89
CA SER A 480 24.41 13.21 -3.26
C SER A 480 25.69 12.37 -3.28
N PRO A 481 25.71 11.19 -3.95
CA PRO A 481 26.93 10.39 -4.10
C PRO A 481 27.97 11.02 -5.01
N ASP A 482 27.56 11.95 -5.89
CA ASP A 482 28.41 12.76 -6.78
C ASP A 482 28.04 14.25 -6.68
N LEU A 483 28.72 14.98 -5.79
CA LEU A 483 28.55 16.43 -5.60
C LEU A 483 28.88 17.26 -6.86
N GLU A 484 29.78 16.78 -7.72
CA GLU A 484 30.22 17.48 -8.94
C GLU A 484 29.21 17.40 -10.09
N ARG A 485 28.32 16.39 -10.10
CA ARG A 485 27.33 16.18 -11.17
C ARG A 485 25.98 16.84 -10.91
N TYR A 486 25.61 17.03 -9.64
CA TYR A 486 24.27 17.43 -9.24
C TYR A 486 24.30 18.63 -8.28
N GLY A 487 24.55 19.83 -8.83
CA GLY A 487 24.69 21.08 -8.05
C GLY A 487 23.44 21.50 -7.24
N SER A 488 22.27 20.90 -7.52
CA SER A 488 20.99 21.17 -6.88
C SER A 488 20.47 20.06 -5.95
N GLY A 489 21.25 18.99 -5.73
CA GLY A 489 20.77 17.79 -5.03
C GLY A 489 20.10 16.77 -5.96
N LEU A 490 19.60 15.66 -5.39
CA LEU A 490 18.84 14.64 -6.09
C LEU A 490 17.36 14.75 -5.69
N GLY A 491 16.44 14.64 -6.64
CA GLY A 491 15.01 14.53 -6.35
C GLY A 491 14.68 13.22 -5.60
N ILE A 492 13.51 13.17 -4.94
CA ILE A 492 13.04 12.00 -4.21
C ILE A 492 11.73 11.48 -4.80
N ASP A 493 11.64 10.18 -5.04
CA ASP A 493 10.35 9.50 -5.12
C ASP A 493 10.11 8.65 -3.86
N LEU A 494 8.89 8.64 -3.34
CA LEU A 494 8.47 7.71 -2.30
C LEU A 494 7.92 6.45 -2.98
N LEU A 495 8.40 5.26 -2.60
CA LEU A 495 7.95 3.98 -3.17
C LEU A 495 7.44 3.00 -2.11
N ARG A 496 6.27 2.42 -2.35
CA ARG A 496 5.67 1.38 -1.52
C ARG A 496 6.30 0.02 -1.84
N CYS A 497 6.87 -0.64 -0.83
CA CYS A 497 7.55 -1.92 -0.99
C CYS A 497 6.63 -3.02 -1.56
N GLU A 498 5.37 -3.08 -1.11
CA GLU A 498 4.40 -4.10 -1.54
C GLU A 498 4.04 -3.96 -3.02
N SER A 499 3.96 -2.72 -3.54
CA SER A 499 3.68 -2.47 -4.95
C SER A 499 4.87 -2.89 -5.84
N LEU A 500 6.10 -2.75 -5.35
CA LEU A 500 7.30 -3.28 -6.01
C LEU A 500 7.33 -4.82 -6.02
N LEU A 501 6.76 -5.49 -5.02
CA LEU A 501 6.60 -6.96 -5.00
C LEU A 501 5.54 -7.47 -6.00
N GLY A 502 4.68 -6.60 -6.51
CA GLY A 502 3.78 -6.91 -7.63
C GLY A 502 4.51 -6.99 -8.99
N LEU A 503 5.74 -6.48 -9.09
CA LEU A 503 6.59 -6.58 -10.28
C LEU A 503 7.43 -7.87 -10.25
N ASP A 504 7.69 -8.45 -11.42
CA ASP A 504 8.62 -9.56 -11.55
C ASP A 504 10.03 -9.08 -11.14
N PRO A 505 10.86 -9.87 -10.40
CA PRO A 505 12.11 -9.36 -9.81
C PRO A 505 13.10 -8.76 -10.82
N ALA A 506 13.14 -9.30 -12.04
CA ALA A 506 13.95 -8.75 -13.14
C ALA A 506 13.41 -7.39 -13.63
N THR A 507 12.09 -7.22 -13.68
CA THR A 507 11.43 -5.96 -14.04
C THR A 507 11.63 -4.91 -12.95
N CYS A 508 11.40 -5.26 -11.68
CA CYS A 508 11.69 -4.40 -10.53
C CYS A 508 13.14 -3.89 -10.56
N SER A 509 14.11 -4.79 -10.79
CA SER A 509 15.53 -4.43 -10.91
C SER A 509 15.79 -3.42 -12.03
N ARG A 510 15.18 -3.58 -13.21
CA ARG A 510 15.34 -2.65 -14.35
C ARG A 510 14.72 -1.28 -14.08
N VAL A 511 13.51 -1.23 -13.51
CA VAL A 511 12.85 0.03 -13.11
C VAL A 511 13.75 0.80 -12.12
N LEU A 512 14.25 0.11 -11.10
CA LEU A 512 15.06 0.74 -10.07
C LEU A 512 16.42 1.22 -10.59
N GLN A 513 17.08 0.44 -11.44
CA GLN A 513 18.39 0.79 -12.03
C GLN A 513 18.32 1.97 -13.00
N LYS A 514 17.19 2.13 -13.70
CA LYS A 514 16.97 3.26 -14.61
C LYS A 514 16.77 4.55 -13.83
N ASN A 515 15.77 4.58 -12.94
CA ASN A 515 15.26 5.83 -12.38
C ASN A 515 16.01 6.30 -11.12
N TYR A 516 16.68 5.39 -10.39
CA TYR A 516 17.29 5.70 -9.08
C TYR A 516 18.79 5.46 -9.04
N GLU A 517 19.47 6.23 -8.19
CA GLU A 517 20.91 6.06 -7.87
C GLU A 517 21.11 5.52 -6.44
N LEU A 518 20.17 5.84 -5.53
CA LEU A 518 20.21 5.43 -4.12
C LEU A 518 18.81 4.99 -3.66
N LEU A 519 18.74 3.87 -2.94
CA LEU A 519 17.53 3.41 -2.24
C LEU A 519 17.72 3.63 -0.72
N VAL A 520 16.72 4.16 -0.03
CA VAL A 520 16.74 4.38 1.42
C VAL A 520 15.44 3.83 2.02
N SER A 521 15.50 2.93 2.99
CA SER A 521 14.29 2.41 3.66
C SER A 521 13.89 3.21 4.88
N MET A 522 12.57 3.28 5.16
CA MET A 522 12.06 3.61 6.48
C MET A 522 12.44 2.55 7.52
N ALA A 523 12.35 2.89 8.81
CA ALA A 523 12.50 1.98 9.93
C ALA A 523 11.42 2.24 11.01
N PRO A 524 10.88 1.19 11.67
CA PRO A 524 10.92 -0.20 11.23
C PRO A 524 10.14 -0.38 9.91
N LEU A 525 10.39 -1.47 9.19
CA LEU A 525 9.49 -1.97 8.13
C LEU A 525 8.63 -3.09 8.72
N SER A 526 7.44 -3.32 8.17
CA SER A 526 6.63 -4.50 8.53
C SER A 526 7.35 -5.82 8.22
N ASN A 527 7.17 -6.80 9.12
CA ASN A 527 7.75 -8.15 9.03
C ASN A 527 7.17 -8.99 7.88
N GLU A 528 6.03 -8.59 7.30
CA GLU A 528 5.41 -9.26 6.14
C GLU A 528 6.12 -8.92 4.81
N ILE A 529 6.91 -7.85 4.81
CA ILE A 529 7.45 -7.23 3.60
C ILE A 529 8.85 -7.77 3.31
N ARG A 530 9.08 -8.12 2.04
CA ARG A 530 10.41 -8.37 1.53
C ARG A 530 11.00 -7.04 1.04
N PRO A 531 11.97 -6.41 1.76
CA PRO A 531 12.71 -5.28 1.21
C PRO A 531 13.39 -5.69 -0.09
N VAL A 532 13.58 -4.73 -1.00
CA VAL A 532 14.21 -5.01 -2.29
C VAL A 532 15.70 -5.24 -2.10
N SER A 533 16.12 -6.51 -2.08
CA SER A 533 17.53 -6.92 -2.07
C SER A 533 18.23 -6.62 -3.41
N SER A 534 18.48 -5.33 -3.67
CA SER A 534 19.27 -4.90 -4.81
C SER A 534 20.74 -4.66 -4.46
N CYS A 535 21.63 -5.02 -5.37
CA CYS A 535 23.04 -4.59 -5.33
C CYS A 535 23.27 -3.29 -6.12
N VAL A 536 22.36 -2.92 -7.02
CA VAL A 536 22.40 -1.72 -7.87
C VAL A 536 20.95 -1.34 -8.21
N PRO A 537 20.42 -0.16 -7.79
CA PRO A 537 21.11 0.90 -7.05
C PRO A 537 21.50 0.48 -5.62
N GLN A 538 22.38 1.24 -4.97
CA GLN A 538 22.84 0.93 -3.61
C GLN A 538 21.72 1.18 -2.60
N HIS A 539 21.61 0.35 -1.56
CA HIS A 539 20.49 0.36 -0.62
C HIS A 539 20.94 0.59 0.83
N ILE A 540 20.43 1.65 1.44
CA ILE A 540 20.56 1.96 2.87
C ILE A 540 19.30 1.46 3.58
N GLY A 541 19.38 0.26 4.15
CA GLY A 541 18.26 -0.42 4.80
C GLY A 541 18.59 -1.89 5.11
N PRO A 542 17.56 -2.71 5.41
CA PRO A 542 17.76 -4.15 5.60
C PRO A 542 18.11 -4.84 4.27
N ALA A 543 19.32 -5.40 4.18
CA ALA A 543 19.86 -5.97 2.94
C ALA A 543 19.10 -7.20 2.40
N ILE A 544 18.54 -8.02 3.30
CA ILE A 544 17.69 -9.19 3.00
C ILE A 544 16.49 -9.23 3.96
N PRO A 545 15.36 -9.83 3.57
CA PRO A 545 14.16 -9.92 4.42
C PRO A 545 14.41 -10.54 5.80
N GLU A 546 15.35 -11.49 5.87
CA GLU A 546 15.74 -12.16 7.11
C GLU A 546 16.28 -11.19 8.16
N VAL A 547 16.86 -10.04 7.77
CA VAL A 547 17.36 -9.01 8.70
C VAL A 547 16.21 -8.34 9.47
N ASN A 548 15.01 -8.25 8.88
CA ASN A 548 13.84 -7.73 9.59
C ASN A 548 13.12 -8.81 10.43
N SER A 549 13.59 -10.06 10.40
CA SER A 549 12.86 -11.20 10.95
C SER A 549 13.23 -11.57 12.40
N VAL A 550 12.41 -12.44 12.99
CA VAL A 550 12.68 -13.12 14.26
C VAL A 550 14.06 -13.83 14.27
N TRP A 551 14.53 -14.35 13.14
CA TRP A 551 15.86 -14.98 13.07
C TRP A 551 16.99 -13.99 13.36
N PHE A 552 16.85 -12.74 12.93
CA PHE A 552 17.88 -11.73 13.17
C PHE A 552 18.01 -11.38 14.65
N LYS A 553 16.89 -11.35 15.40
CA LYS A 553 16.92 -11.23 16.88
C LYS A 553 17.74 -12.35 17.53
N LEU A 554 17.50 -13.61 17.14
CA LEU A 554 18.26 -14.75 17.67
C LEU A 554 19.74 -14.72 17.27
N TYR A 555 20.04 -14.31 16.05
CA TYR A 555 21.41 -14.15 15.54
C TYR A 555 22.20 -13.10 16.32
N ILE A 556 21.64 -11.90 16.56
CA ILE A 556 22.34 -10.87 17.35
C ILE A 556 22.52 -11.31 18.82
N TYR A 557 21.56 -12.01 19.43
CA TYR A 557 21.71 -12.54 20.80
C TYR A 557 22.80 -13.62 20.87
N HIS A 558 22.86 -14.53 19.88
CA HIS A 558 23.89 -15.56 19.80
C HIS A 558 25.30 -14.97 19.69
N LEU A 559 25.49 -13.97 18.82
CA LEU A 559 26.80 -13.35 18.58
C LEU A 559 27.25 -12.44 19.74
N VAL A 560 26.36 -11.58 20.23
CA VAL A 560 26.69 -10.60 21.27
C VAL A 560 26.66 -11.21 22.68
N LYS A 561 26.02 -12.38 22.83
CA LYS A 561 25.83 -13.09 24.12
C LYS A 561 25.17 -12.20 25.17
N ASN A 562 24.21 -11.40 24.72
CA ASN A 562 23.40 -10.48 25.53
C ASN A 562 22.02 -10.35 24.85
N GLY A 563 20.97 -10.51 25.63
CA GLY A 563 19.57 -10.41 25.20
C GLY A 563 18.64 -10.90 26.33
N PRO A 564 17.33 -10.57 26.29
CA PRO A 564 16.38 -11.07 27.28
C PRO A 564 16.17 -12.60 27.13
N PRO A 565 15.72 -13.30 28.18
CA PRO A 565 15.28 -14.69 28.08
C PRO A 565 14.27 -14.82 26.94
N THR A 566 14.56 -15.67 25.97
CA THR A 566 13.82 -15.74 24.70
C THR A 566 13.62 -17.20 24.31
N LEU A 567 12.42 -17.56 23.86
CA LEU A 567 12.03 -18.90 23.42
C LEU A 567 11.31 -18.80 22.07
N LEU A 568 11.85 -19.45 21.04
CA LEU A 568 11.21 -19.64 19.74
C LEU A 568 10.62 -21.04 19.68
N LEU A 569 9.32 -21.11 19.38
CA LEU A 569 8.55 -22.35 19.29
C LEU A 569 8.04 -22.60 17.87
N VAL A 570 8.16 -23.85 17.43
CA VAL A 570 7.68 -24.31 16.12
C VAL A 570 6.16 -24.47 16.12
N LYS A 571 5.54 -24.19 14.97
CA LYS A 571 4.10 -24.38 14.75
C LYS A 571 3.67 -25.80 15.15
N GLY A 572 2.54 -25.91 15.85
CA GLY A 572 2.01 -27.17 16.37
C GLY A 572 2.59 -27.61 17.72
N THR A 573 3.60 -26.92 18.26
CA THR A 573 4.02 -27.15 19.66
C THR A 573 2.89 -26.76 20.61
N ARG A 574 2.63 -27.57 21.64
CA ARG A 574 1.62 -27.27 22.67
C ARG A 574 2.27 -27.21 24.06
N LEU A 575 2.21 -26.04 24.69
CA LEU A 575 2.68 -25.84 26.06
C LEU A 575 1.59 -26.26 27.05
N ARG A 576 1.96 -27.08 28.05
CA ARG A 576 1.08 -27.46 29.17
C ARG A 576 1.13 -26.48 30.34
N TYR A 577 2.29 -25.87 30.52
CA TYR A 577 2.60 -24.86 31.54
C TYR A 577 3.51 -23.81 30.90
N LEU A 578 3.57 -22.62 31.49
CA LEU A 578 4.53 -21.61 31.06
C LEU A 578 5.93 -21.99 31.57
N PRO A 579 6.97 -22.03 30.72
CA PRO A 579 8.33 -22.39 31.15
C PRO A 579 8.85 -21.49 32.27
N ASP A 580 9.57 -22.09 33.22
CA ASP A 580 10.02 -21.42 34.47
C ASP A 580 10.77 -20.10 34.23
N MET A 581 11.52 -20.01 33.13
CA MET A 581 12.23 -18.79 32.72
C MET A 581 11.35 -17.55 32.51
N PHE A 582 10.02 -17.74 32.38
CA PHE A 582 9.03 -16.68 32.16
C PHE A 582 8.07 -16.49 33.34
N GLN A 583 8.05 -17.40 34.33
CA GLN A 583 7.12 -17.32 35.48
C GLN A 583 7.41 -16.12 36.39
N GLU A 584 8.65 -15.63 36.42
CA GLU A 584 9.07 -14.46 37.19
C GLU A 584 8.77 -13.11 36.51
N TYR A 585 8.21 -13.11 35.30
CA TYR A 585 7.87 -11.89 34.55
C TYR A 585 6.36 -11.67 34.56
N ASP A 586 5.87 -10.48 34.90
CA ASP A 586 4.45 -10.11 34.76
C ASP A 586 4.04 -9.86 33.30
N ARG A 587 5.01 -9.49 32.45
CA ARG A 587 4.82 -9.13 31.04
C ARG A 587 5.75 -9.89 30.11
N LEU A 588 5.15 -10.54 29.11
CA LEU A 588 5.85 -11.21 28.03
C LEU A 588 5.60 -10.50 26.69
N LEU A 589 6.64 -10.41 25.88
CA LEU A 589 6.57 -9.94 24.49
C LEU A 589 6.41 -11.17 23.58
N ILE A 590 5.26 -11.29 22.93
CA ILE A 590 4.93 -12.40 22.04
C ILE A 590 5.01 -11.87 20.60
N THR A 591 5.83 -12.48 19.73
CA THR A 591 5.89 -12.18 18.29
C THR A 591 5.43 -13.40 17.51
N THR A 592 4.32 -13.31 16.79
CA THR A 592 3.87 -14.33 15.84
C THR A 592 4.61 -14.19 14.51
N TRP A 593 4.74 -15.28 13.75
CA TRP A 593 5.53 -15.29 12.53
C TRP A 593 4.96 -14.34 11.46
N GLY A 594 5.71 -13.29 11.12
CA GLY A 594 5.34 -12.30 10.11
C GLY A 594 4.59 -11.09 10.65
N HIS A 595 4.10 -11.09 11.89
CA HIS A 595 3.40 -9.93 12.46
C HIS A 595 4.27 -9.16 13.45
N ASP A 596 3.78 -7.99 13.88
CA ASP A 596 4.42 -7.20 14.92
C ASP A 596 4.33 -7.88 16.29
N PRO A 597 5.28 -7.61 17.20
CA PRO A 597 5.21 -8.10 18.57
C PRO A 597 3.98 -7.53 19.30
N GLY A 598 3.50 -8.26 20.32
CA GLY A 598 2.42 -7.88 21.22
C GLY A 598 2.82 -8.08 22.68
N LEU A 599 2.46 -7.14 23.56
CA LEU A 599 2.65 -7.28 25.01
C LEU A 599 1.46 -8.01 25.63
N VAL A 600 1.73 -9.12 26.32
CA VAL A 600 0.70 -9.97 26.94
C VAL A 600 1.04 -10.20 28.41
N ALA A 601 0.02 -10.11 29.26
CA ALA A 601 0.14 -10.43 30.68
C ALA A 601 0.34 -11.94 30.87
N THR A 602 1.24 -12.31 31.76
CA THR A 602 1.63 -13.71 32.03
C THR A 602 0.44 -14.61 32.42
N SER A 603 -0.58 -14.04 33.06
CA SER A 603 -1.85 -14.71 33.37
C SER A 603 -2.60 -15.27 32.14
N ASN A 604 -2.56 -14.56 31.00
CA ASN A 604 -3.25 -14.95 29.77
C ASN A 604 -2.29 -15.57 28.73
N ALA A 605 -0.98 -15.41 28.91
CA ALA A 605 0.03 -15.77 27.93
C ALA A 605 -0.07 -17.22 27.43
N LEU A 606 -0.31 -18.20 28.31
CA LEU A 606 -0.37 -19.61 27.92
C LEU A 606 -1.52 -19.93 26.93
N LEU A 607 -2.65 -19.22 27.04
CA LEU A 607 -3.77 -19.34 26.10
C LEU A 607 -3.39 -18.71 24.75
N THR A 608 -2.93 -17.47 24.77
CA THR A 608 -2.51 -16.73 23.56
C THR A 608 -1.39 -17.43 22.80
N ILE A 609 -0.39 -18.00 23.50
CA ILE A 609 0.71 -18.74 22.89
C ILE A 609 0.21 -20.01 22.21
N ASN A 610 -0.63 -20.81 22.88
CA ASN A 610 -1.13 -22.07 22.31
C ASN A 610 -2.06 -21.85 21.11
N ASP A 611 -2.88 -20.80 21.13
CA ASP A 611 -3.74 -20.40 20.00
C ASP A 611 -2.89 -19.93 18.80
N ALA A 612 -1.92 -19.06 19.05
CA ALA A 612 -0.97 -18.61 18.03
C ALA A 612 -0.14 -19.74 17.41
N LEU A 613 0.26 -20.74 18.22
CA LEU A 613 1.01 -21.92 17.79
C LEU A 613 0.20 -22.91 16.93
N ALA A 614 -1.13 -22.86 16.97
CA ALA A 614 -1.96 -23.63 16.05
C ALA A 614 -1.80 -23.13 14.60
N HIS A 615 -1.53 -21.84 14.42
CA HIS A 615 -1.50 -21.19 13.11
C HIS A 615 -0.07 -20.87 12.63
N SER A 616 0.85 -20.51 13.51
CA SER A 616 2.19 -19.96 13.18
C SER A 616 3.28 -20.42 14.15
N ALA A 617 4.56 -20.10 13.85
CA ALA A 617 5.64 -20.17 14.84
C ALA A 617 5.63 -18.91 15.73
N VAL A 618 6.08 -19.03 16.98
CA VAL A 618 5.94 -17.96 17.98
C VAL A 618 7.24 -17.73 18.74
N LEU A 619 7.68 -16.48 18.81
CA LEU A 619 8.76 -16.01 19.68
C LEU A 619 8.16 -15.43 20.97
N ILE A 620 8.69 -15.84 22.13
CA ILE A 620 8.32 -15.35 23.46
C ILE A 620 9.57 -14.73 24.09
N GLN A 621 9.48 -13.50 24.61
CA GLN A 621 10.58 -12.81 25.27
C GLN A 621 10.13 -12.25 26.63
N GLY A 622 10.96 -12.37 27.67
CA GLY A 622 10.70 -11.74 28.96
C GLY A 622 10.85 -10.23 28.86
N HIS A 623 9.79 -9.46 29.15
CA HIS A 623 9.79 -8.01 28.92
C HIS A 623 9.91 -7.20 30.21
N GLY A 624 9.05 -7.45 31.21
CA GLY A 624 9.04 -6.73 32.48
C GLY A 624 8.81 -7.66 33.66
N TRP A 625 9.60 -7.50 34.73
CA TRP A 625 9.41 -8.26 35.98
C TRP A 625 8.13 -7.79 36.69
N VAL A 626 8.15 -6.59 37.30
CA VAL A 626 7.07 -6.06 38.17
C VAL A 626 6.28 -4.92 37.51
N THR A 627 6.89 -4.26 36.53
CA THR A 627 6.29 -3.19 35.71
C THR A 627 6.64 -3.44 34.26
N ASP A 628 5.97 -2.76 33.34
CA ASP A 628 6.34 -2.76 31.91
C ASP A 628 7.84 -2.39 31.75
N GLY A 629 8.51 -3.07 30.83
CA GLY A 629 9.96 -2.96 30.64
C GLY A 629 10.33 -1.63 30.00
N ARG A 630 11.36 -0.97 30.52
CA ARG A 630 11.82 0.31 29.97
C ARG A 630 12.65 0.04 28.73
N THR A 631 12.24 0.61 27.60
CA THR A 631 13.01 0.56 26.34
C THR A 631 13.77 1.86 26.14
N PHE A 632 14.90 1.78 25.43
CA PHE A 632 15.69 2.95 25.05
C PHE A 632 16.28 2.74 23.65
N HIS A 633 16.34 3.80 22.84
CA HIS A 633 16.78 3.73 21.46
C HIS A 633 18.12 4.46 21.25
N ILE A 634 19.11 3.78 20.68
CA ILE A 634 20.43 4.32 20.38
C ILE A 634 20.57 4.47 18.85
N PRO A 635 20.67 5.70 18.31
CA PRO A 635 20.80 5.92 16.86
C PRO A 635 22.21 5.63 16.36
N PHE A 636 22.35 5.05 15.17
CA PHE A 636 23.63 4.86 14.48
C PHE A 636 23.58 5.47 13.06
N PRO A 637 24.70 5.94 12.47
CA PRO A 637 26.11 5.58 12.77
C PRO A 637 26.71 5.98 14.12
N LEU A 638 27.78 5.27 14.52
CA LEU A 638 28.55 5.52 15.75
C LEU A 638 29.88 6.26 15.48
N SER A 639 30.25 7.19 16.37
CA SER A 639 31.45 8.04 16.25
C SER A 639 32.68 7.44 16.95
N GLU A 640 33.88 7.61 16.37
CA GLU A 640 35.15 7.36 17.08
C GLU A 640 35.61 8.56 17.93
N ASP A 641 35.27 9.80 17.56
CA ASP A 641 35.62 11.01 18.32
C ASP A 641 34.90 11.09 19.69
N GLN A 642 35.46 10.44 20.71
CA GLN A 642 34.80 10.23 22.01
C GLN A 642 35.32 11.11 23.18
N ASP A 643 36.19 12.09 22.93
CA ASP A 643 36.94 12.76 24.02
C ASP A 643 36.32 14.05 24.59
N LYS A 644 35.34 14.69 23.94
CA LYS A 644 34.84 16.02 24.37
C LYS A 644 33.33 16.23 24.24
N GLY A 645 32.55 15.55 25.08
CA GLY A 645 31.11 15.83 25.21
C GLY A 645 30.41 14.99 26.27
N GLY A 646 30.03 15.62 27.40
CA GLY A 646 29.26 14.99 28.47
C GLY A 646 27.77 14.83 28.16
N SER A 647 27.44 14.16 27.04
CA SER A 647 26.05 13.84 26.68
C SER A 647 25.58 12.54 27.33
N THR A 648 24.32 12.49 27.74
CA THR A 648 23.67 11.35 28.41
C THR A 648 23.68 10.07 27.57
N LEU A 649 23.90 10.16 26.25
CA LEU A 649 24.01 9.00 25.34
C LEU A 649 25.39 8.31 25.38
N ALA A 650 26.44 8.99 25.86
CA ALA A 650 27.83 8.53 25.70
C ALA A 650 28.15 7.25 26.49
N TRP A 651 27.45 6.95 27.58
CA TRP A 651 27.60 5.66 28.29
C TRP A 651 26.87 4.51 27.57
N MET A 652 25.77 4.81 26.88
CA MET A 652 24.95 3.82 26.17
C MET A 652 25.60 3.38 24.86
N GLU A 653 26.20 4.31 24.11
CA GLU A 653 27.03 3.98 22.95
C GLU A 653 28.30 3.17 23.34
N ARG A 654 28.75 3.27 24.60
CA ARG A 654 29.86 2.49 25.17
C ARG A 654 29.43 1.14 25.76
N HIS A 655 28.13 0.84 25.83
CA HIS A 655 27.65 -0.42 26.40
C HIS A 655 28.30 -1.62 25.68
N PRO A 656 28.83 -2.63 26.39
CA PRO A 656 29.63 -3.71 25.78
C PRO A 656 28.89 -4.46 24.68
N ALA A 657 27.57 -4.63 24.79
CA ALA A 657 26.77 -5.26 23.74
C ALA A 657 26.71 -4.40 22.46
N VAL A 658 26.63 -3.06 22.59
CA VAL A 658 26.58 -2.12 21.46
C VAL A 658 27.95 -2.04 20.78
N SER A 659 29.04 -2.00 21.55
CA SER A 659 30.41 -2.00 21.01
C SER A 659 30.76 -3.31 20.28
N ALA A 660 30.29 -4.47 20.80
CA ALA A 660 30.44 -5.75 20.13
C ALA A 660 29.63 -5.80 18.82
N LEU A 661 28.35 -5.39 18.88
CA LEU A 661 27.47 -5.31 17.71
C LEU A 661 28.03 -4.40 16.62
N ALA A 662 28.58 -3.24 16.99
CA ALA A 662 29.16 -2.27 16.06
C ALA A 662 30.32 -2.84 15.22
N LYS A 663 31.14 -3.71 15.81
CA LYS A 663 32.26 -4.40 15.14
C LYS A 663 31.80 -5.54 14.22
N ILE A 664 30.62 -6.11 14.49
CA ILE A 664 30.09 -7.28 13.80
C ILE A 664 29.22 -6.89 12.60
N LEU A 665 28.35 -5.88 12.78
CA LEU A 665 27.36 -5.46 11.77
C LEU A 665 27.78 -4.22 10.95
N ASP A 666 28.99 -3.68 11.18
CA ASP A 666 29.47 -2.45 10.54
C ASP A 666 28.51 -1.25 10.70
N LEU A 667 28.23 -0.88 11.95
CA LEU A 667 27.36 0.24 12.30
C LEU A 667 27.98 1.64 12.04
N ARG A 668 28.93 1.72 11.09
CA ARG A 668 29.55 2.96 10.59
C ARG A 668 28.97 3.39 9.26
N HIS A 669 28.73 2.43 8.35
CA HIS A 669 28.28 2.68 6.98
C HIS A 669 26.77 2.40 6.78
N THR A 670 26.09 1.90 7.81
CA THR A 670 24.63 1.71 7.88
C THR A 670 23.97 2.80 8.72
N CYS A 671 22.68 3.13 8.51
CA CYS A 671 21.89 3.94 9.43
C CYS A 671 20.74 3.14 10.08
N GLY A 672 20.28 3.61 11.24
CA GLY A 672 19.20 2.97 11.98
C GLY A 672 19.24 3.24 13.48
N TYR A 673 18.57 2.40 14.26
CA TYR A 673 18.59 2.46 15.72
C TYR A 673 18.63 1.07 16.37
N ILE A 674 19.26 1.00 17.55
CA ILE A 674 19.31 -0.17 18.41
C ILE A 674 18.32 0.05 19.55
N THR A 675 17.49 -0.95 19.84
CA THR A 675 16.60 -0.93 21.01
C THR A 675 17.21 -1.76 22.13
N LEU A 676 17.45 -1.13 23.28
CA LEU A 676 17.78 -1.79 24.54
C LEU A 676 16.54 -1.93 25.42
N LEU A 677 16.50 -2.99 26.23
CA LEU A 677 15.45 -3.29 27.19
C LEU A 677 16.04 -3.44 28.59
N ASN A 678 15.51 -2.68 29.54
CA ASN A 678 15.66 -2.90 30.97
C ASN A 678 14.35 -3.50 31.51
N SER A 679 14.40 -4.78 31.89
CA SER A 679 13.21 -5.51 32.37
C SER A 679 12.90 -5.30 33.86
N GLY A 680 13.62 -4.40 34.54
CA GLY A 680 13.55 -4.21 35.98
C GLY A 680 14.20 -5.33 36.81
N LYS A 681 14.79 -6.34 36.16
CA LYS A 681 15.43 -7.50 36.81
C LYS A 681 16.86 -7.16 37.25
N PRO A 682 17.18 -7.15 38.57
CA PRO A 682 18.57 -7.10 38.99
C PRO A 682 19.28 -8.38 38.52
N GLN A 683 20.37 -8.24 37.76
CA GLN A 683 21.18 -9.40 37.37
C GLN A 683 21.98 -9.92 38.56
N ASP A 684 21.67 -11.12 39.02
CA ASP A 684 22.47 -11.82 40.03
C ASP A 684 23.88 -12.11 39.51
N ARG A 685 24.87 -11.63 40.25
CA ARG A 685 26.28 -11.91 39.96
C ARG A 685 26.61 -13.31 40.45
N ILE A 686 27.09 -14.17 39.54
CA ILE A 686 27.75 -15.43 39.89
C ILE A 686 28.81 -15.14 40.98
N PRO A 687 28.71 -15.72 42.20
CA PRO A 687 29.70 -15.51 43.23
C PRO A 687 31.03 -16.10 42.79
N LYS A 688 32.07 -15.26 42.67
CA LYS A 688 33.45 -15.75 42.51
C LYS A 688 33.85 -16.43 43.82
N GLY A 689 34.07 -17.74 43.78
CA GLY A 689 34.36 -18.53 44.97
C GLY A 689 35.72 -18.23 45.61
N HIS A 690 35.78 -18.35 46.93
CA HIS A 690 36.96 -18.70 47.74
C HIS A 690 36.46 -19.26 49.10
N PRO A 691 37.28 -19.93 49.93
CA PRO A 691 36.93 -21.30 50.32
C PRO A 691 36.63 -21.50 51.81
N THR A 692 35.89 -22.58 52.07
CA THR A 692 35.89 -23.43 53.28
C THR A 692 36.35 -22.86 54.63
N SER A 693 35.39 -22.73 55.55
CA SER A 693 35.57 -23.18 56.95
C SER A 693 34.21 -23.45 57.60
N HIS A 694 33.96 -24.69 58.03
CA HIS A 694 32.84 -25.03 58.92
C HIS A 694 33.03 -24.37 60.30
N PRO A 695 31.96 -24.20 61.09
CA PRO A 695 31.66 -25.26 62.05
C PRO A 695 30.18 -25.66 62.16
N THR A 696 30.00 -26.85 62.73
CA THR A 696 28.76 -27.54 63.10
C THR A 696 28.05 -26.94 64.32
N THR A 697 26.71 -27.02 64.35
CA THR A 697 25.96 -27.48 65.55
C THR A 697 24.52 -27.85 65.19
N ASP A 698 24.11 -29.07 65.54
CA ASP A 698 22.69 -29.43 65.72
C ASP A 698 22.13 -28.76 66.99
N GLY A 699 20.83 -28.48 67.02
CA GLY A 699 20.17 -27.90 68.20
C GLY A 699 18.66 -27.73 68.04
N VAL A 700 17.89 -28.56 68.73
CA VAL A 700 16.42 -28.57 68.71
C VAL A 700 15.83 -27.50 69.65
N THR A 701 14.57 -27.14 69.41
CA THR A 701 13.51 -26.68 70.36
C THR A 701 12.98 -25.25 70.19
N GLU A 702 11.66 -25.19 70.02
CA GLU A 702 10.69 -24.10 70.21
C GLU A 702 10.75 -23.42 71.62
N PRO A 703 9.99 -22.32 71.95
CA PRO A 703 8.61 -22.03 71.50
C PRO A 703 8.17 -20.56 71.28
N LEU A 704 6.91 -20.43 70.86
CA LEU A 704 6.06 -19.22 70.83
C LEU A 704 5.63 -18.73 72.24
N PRO A 705 5.10 -17.49 72.33
CA PRO A 705 3.82 -17.24 73.01
C PRO A 705 2.87 -16.36 72.12
N GLU A 706 1.57 -16.63 71.95
CA GLU A 706 0.44 -16.35 72.89
C GLU A 706 0.47 -14.94 73.51
N GLY A 707 -0.55 -14.06 73.50
CA GLY A 707 -1.91 -13.95 72.93
C GLY A 707 -2.30 -12.43 72.98
N ARG A 708 -3.54 -11.90 72.85
CA ARG A 708 -4.93 -12.42 72.85
C ARG A 708 -5.88 -11.23 72.53
N THR A 709 -7.16 -11.50 72.16
CA THR A 709 -8.36 -10.60 72.22
C THR A 709 -8.39 -9.32 71.33
N THR A 710 -9.53 -8.86 70.75
CA THR A 710 -10.98 -9.18 70.95
C THR A 710 -11.83 -8.78 69.73
N ALA A 711 -12.93 -9.53 69.46
CA ALA A 711 -14.26 -9.14 68.91
C ALA A 711 -14.40 -8.18 67.68
N ALA A 712 -15.36 -8.25 66.76
CA ALA A 712 -16.43 -9.19 66.32
C ALA A 712 -17.00 -8.62 64.97
N THR A 713 -17.97 -9.15 64.20
CA THR A 713 -19.00 -10.21 64.36
C THR A 713 -19.45 -10.71 62.96
N ALA A 714 -20.26 -11.78 62.90
CA ALA A 714 -21.27 -12.19 61.90
C ALA A 714 -21.33 -11.48 60.52
N GLU A 715 -21.13 -12.17 59.38
CA GLU A 715 -22.05 -13.14 58.74
C GLU A 715 -23.36 -12.53 58.17
N GLN A 716 -23.56 -12.66 56.85
CA GLN A 716 -24.57 -13.60 56.31
C GLN A 716 -24.50 -13.76 54.78
N SER A 717 -24.42 -15.01 54.34
CA SER A 717 -24.59 -15.47 52.96
C SER A 717 -26.06 -15.52 52.54
N ARG A 718 -26.35 -15.36 51.24
CA ARG A 718 -27.53 -15.95 50.59
C ARG A 718 -27.31 -16.12 49.10
N ASP A 719 -27.23 -17.39 48.67
CA ASP A 719 -27.48 -17.77 47.27
C ASP A 719 -28.96 -17.57 46.91
N LEU A 720 -29.23 -17.33 45.63
CA LEU A 720 -30.07 -18.23 44.82
C LEU A 720 -30.05 -17.83 43.33
N THR A 721 -29.79 -18.85 42.52
CA THR A 721 -30.02 -18.99 41.07
C THR A 721 -31.19 -18.20 40.47
N ASP A 722 -31.00 -17.61 39.28
CA ASP A 722 -31.51 -18.29 38.07
C ASP A 722 -30.86 -17.82 36.75
N SER A 723 -31.06 -18.62 35.71
CA SER A 723 -30.35 -18.61 34.43
C SER A 723 -30.82 -17.58 33.39
N ASN A 724 -29.90 -17.17 32.50
CA ASN A 724 -30.20 -17.05 31.07
C ASN A 724 -28.94 -17.09 30.19
N LEU A 725 -28.97 -17.90 29.12
CA LEU A 725 -27.90 -17.96 28.14
C LEU A 725 -27.99 -16.78 27.16
N ALA A 726 -26.87 -16.09 26.94
CA ALA A 726 -26.67 -15.22 25.78
C ALA A 726 -25.36 -15.58 25.09
N VAL A 727 -25.44 -16.04 23.84
CA VAL A 727 -24.27 -16.34 23.00
C VAL A 727 -23.64 -15.02 22.57
N ALA A 728 -22.49 -14.68 23.14
CA ALA A 728 -21.72 -13.49 22.76
C ALA A 728 -20.64 -13.87 21.73
N GLN A 729 -20.66 -13.19 20.59
CA GLN A 729 -19.74 -13.43 19.47
C GLN A 729 -18.30 -13.05 19.85
N VAL A 730 -17.34 -13.86 19.39
CA VAL A 730 -15.91 -13.56 19.49
C VAL A 730 -15.58 -12.34 18.62
N ALA A 731 -15.44 -11.18 19.25
CA ALA A 731 -14.91 -9.99 18.62
C ALA A 731 -13.39 -10.15 18.42
N LYS A 732 -12.92 -10.08 17.17
CA LYS A 732 -11.49 -9.98 16.86
C LYS A 732 -10.96 -8.63 17.37
N GLN A 733 -10.32 -8.63 18.54
CA GLN A 733 -9.51 -7.48 18.96
C GLN A 733 -8.16 -7.54 18.25
N SER A 734 -7.86 -6.48 17.49
CA SER A 734 -6.56 -6.26 16.85
C SER A 734 -5.49 -6.02 17.91
N LEU A 735 -4.56 -6.97 18.05
CA LEU A 735 -3.40 -6.86 18.93
C LEU A 735 -2.26 -6.15 18.20
N THR A 736 -2.27 -4.82 18.20
CA THR A 736 -1.14 -3.98 17.76
C THR A 736 -0.49 -3.34 18.99
N LEU A 737 0.85 -3.31 19.02
CA LEU A 737 1.55 -2.53 20.06
C LEU A 737 1.34 -1.03 19.85
N PRO A 738 1.08 -0.26 20.93
CA PRO A 738 1.29 1.18 20.88
C PRO A 738 2.79 1.47 20.75
N VAL A 739 3.21 1.98 19.59
CA VAL A 739 4.56 2.52 19.41
C VAL A 739 4.71 3.77 20.28
N SER A 740 5.61 3.69 21.27
CA SER A 740 6.08 4.78 22.16
C SER A 740 5.05 5.69 22.83
N SER A 741 5.02 5.71 24.15
CA SER A 741 4.43 6.83 24.91
C SER A 741 5.49 7.93 25.10
N PRO A 742 5.26 9.19 24.70
CA PRO A 742 6.05 10.31 25.17
C PRO A 742 5.84 10.50 26.69
N MET A 743 6.84 11.04 27.38
CA MET A 743 6.79 11.21 28.83
C MET A 743 5.84 12.37 29.21
N HIS A 744 4.89 12.11 30.11
CA HIS A 744 4.21 13.20 30.80
C HIS A 744 5.09 13.69 31.95
N ASP A 745 5.44 14.98 31.95
CA ASP A 745 6.36 15.55 32.93
C ASP A 745 5.74 15.54 34.33
N GLY A 746 6.55 15.14 35.32
CA GLY A 746 6.10 14.75 36.65
C GLY A 746 7.26 14.81 37.64
N SER A 747 7.51 16.00 38.16
CA SER A 747 8.63 16.34 39.05
C SER A 747 8.82 15.34 40.19
N ALA A 748 9.87 14.52 40.09
CA ALA A 748 10.37 13.67 41.16
C ALA A 748 11.90 13.79 41.24
N ASN A 749 12.39 14.41 42.32
CA ASN A 749 13.82 14.62 42.60
C ASN A 749 14.66 13.35 42.41
N CYS A 750 15.51 13.31 41.39
CA CYS A 750 16.45 12.21 41.14
C CYS A 750 17.91 12.65 41.36
N HIS A 751 18.23 13.04 42.60
CA HIS A 751 19.63 13.11 43.01
C HIS A 751 20.18 11.69 43.28
N GLY A 752 21.14 11.27 42.45
CA GLY A 752 22.21 10.36 42.91
C GLY A 752 22.01 8.85 42.78
N ASN A 753 21.27 8.34 41.80
CA ASN A 753 21.33 6.90 41.48
C ASN A 753 22.31 6.63 40.33
N LYS A 754 23.38 5.86 40.61
CA LYS A 754 24.39 5.47 39.62
C LYS A 754 23.76 4.51 38.61
N PHE A 755 23.62 4.93 37.35
CA PHE A 755 23.25 4.05 36.24
C PHE A 755 24.25 2.89 36.18
N LYS A 756 23.73 1.65 36.13
CA LYS A 756 24.53 0.43 36.02
C LYS A 756 24.32 -0.16 34.63
N ASP A 757 25.40 -0.27 33.87
CA ASP A 757 25.39 -0.82 32.51
C ASP A 757 24.78 -2.24 32.44
N ALA A 758 24.88 -3.02 33.52
CA ALA A 758 24.43 -4.43 33.57
C ALA A 758 22.90 -4.62 33.52
N ASP A 759 22.10 -3.58 33.75
CA ASP A 759 20.64 -3.71 33.84
C ASP A 759 19.95 -3.60 32.46
N TRP A 760 20.72 -3.39 31.38
CA TRP A 760 20.22 -3.24 30.01
C TRP A 760 20.62 -4.42 29.12
N SER A 761 19.64 -4.92 28.36
CA SER A 761 19.79 -6.03 27.42
C SER A 761 19.47 -5.60 25.98
N LEU A 762 20.10 -6.23 24.99
CA LEU A 762 19.80 -5.97 23.58
C LEU A 762 18.43 -6.57 23.22
N LEU A 763 17.49 -5.75 22.74
CA LEU A 763 16.17 -6.22 22.30
C LEU A 763 16.09 -6.37 20.77
N GLY A 764 16.65 -5.44 20.01
CA GLY A 764 16.59 -5.47 18.55
C GLY A 764 17.42 -4.37 17.89
N VAL A 765 17.53 -4.45 16.57
CA VAL A 765 18.24 -3.50 15.71
C VAL A 765 17.40 -3.29 14.46
N CYS A 766 17.08 -2.04 14.15
CA CYS A 766 16.30 -1.66 12.97
C CYS A 766 17.19 -0.85 12.03
N PHE A 767 17.23 -1.20 10.75
CA PHE A 767 18.01 -0.49 9.71
C PHE A 767 17.10 0.38 8.86
N GLY A 768 17.57 1.57 8.47
CA GLY A 768 16.80 2.58 7.74
C GLY A 768 16.64 3.89 8.52
N ILE A 769 15.82 4.81 8.01
CA ILE A 769 15.51 6.08 8.68
C ILE A 769 14.25 5.91 9.54
N PRO A 770 14.31 6.14 10.87
CA PRO A 770 13.15 5.93 11.74
C PRO A 770 12.07 6.99 11.51
N LEU A 771 10.84 6.58 11.20
CA LEU A 771 9.71 7.51 10.98
C LEU A 771 8.82 7.71 12.23
N PHE A 772 8.79 6.75 13.14
CA PHE A 772 7.86 6.75 14.27
C PHE A 772 8.49 7.25 15.58
N GLY A 773 9.31 8.31 15.48
CA GLY A 773 9.91 8.98 16.64
C GLY A 773 10.84 10.13 16.25
N ASP A 774 10.39 11.37 16.46
CA ASP A 774 11.06 12.59 15.99
C ASP A 774 12.51 12.73 16.53
N GLU A 775 12.72 12.51 17.84
CA GLU A 775 14.07 12.64 18.43
C GLU A 775 15.08 11.67 17.80
N ILE A 776 14.66 10.42 17.58
CA ILE A 776 15.49 9.37 16.97
C ILE A 776 15.72 9.70 15.49
N ASN A 777 14.69 10.13 14.76
CA ASN A 777 14.81 10.58 13.37
C ASN A 777 15.85 11.69 13.24
N ARG A 778 15.70 12.76 14.03
CA ARG A 778 16.58 13.92 14.00
C ARG A 778 18.03 13.54 14.29
N MET A 779 18.26 12.64 15.25
CA MET A 779 19.60 12.12 15.56
C MET A 779 20.16 11.25 14.43
N VAL A 780 19.38 10.34 13.84
CA VAL A 780 19.83 9.49 12.72
C VAL A 780 20.15 10.34 11.50
N CYS A 781 19.25 11.24 11.08
CA CYS A 781 19.47 12.16 9.96
C CYS A 781 20.71 13.05 10.15
N ALA A 782 20.90 13.62 11.35
CA ALA A 782 22.11 14.38 11.67
C ALA A 782 23.39 13.53 11.56
N LYS A 783 23.35 12.27 12.03
CA LYS A 783 24.49 11.33 11.92
C LYS A 783 24.74 10.91 10.46
N VAL A 784 23.70 10.58 9.68
CA VAL A 784 23.77 10.24 8.24
C VAL A 784 24.54 11.32 7.47
N ALA A 785 24.19 12.60 7.71
CA ALA A 785 24.87 13.74 7.10
C ALA A 785 26.30 13.95 7.62
N LYS A 786 26.53 13.83 8.93
CA LYS A 786 27.85 14.02 9.55
C LYS A 786 28.88 12.99 9.05
N PHE A 787 28.47 11.73 8.89
CA PHE A 787 29.36 10.64 8.48
C PHE A 787 29.40 10.41 6.96
N GLY A 788 28.72 11.23 6.17
CA GLY A 788 28.77 11.14 4.70
C GLY A 788 28.31 9.77 4.16
N LEU A 789 27.30 9.15 4.77
CA LEU A 789 26.90 7.77 4.46
C LEU A 789 26.62 7.52 2.98
N CYS A 790 26.11 8.52 2.28
CA CYS A 790 25.72 8.46 0.88
C CYS A 790 26.88 8.72 -0.09
N GLN A 791 28.11 8.95 0.40
CA GLN A 791 29.30 9.05 -0.45
C GLN A 791 29.66 7.68 -1.03
N ARG A 792 30.15 7.65 -2.27
CA ARG A 792 30.49 6.41 -3.01
C ARG A 792 31.41 5.46 -2.24
N GLU A 793 32.35 5.98 -1.44
CA GLU A 793 33.24 5.17 -0.60
C GLU A 793 32.46 4.43 0.51
N SER A 794 31.67 5.15 1.31
CA SER A 794 30.83 4.57 2.37
C SER A 794 29.84 3.56 1.79
N LEU A 795 29.16 3.89 0.69
CA LEU A 795 28.22 2.98 0.03
C LEU A 795 28.89 1.72 -0.54
N SER A 796 30.17 1.78 -0.93
CA SER A 796 30.94 0.60 -1.35
C SER A 796 31.26 -0.33 -0.18
N GLN A 797 31.58 0.23 1.00
CA GLN A 797 31.82 -0.53 2.22
C GLN A 797 30.51 -1.15 2.75
N LEU A 798 29.42 -0.39 2.76
CA LEU A 798 28.07 -0.86 3.03
C LEU A 798 27.68 -2.06 2.15
N LEU A 799 27.94 -2.01 0.84
CA LEU A 799 27.64 -3.13 -0.05
C LEU A 799 28.45 -4.39 0.30
N HIS A 800 29.69 -4.24 0.76
CA HIS A 800 30.51 -5.36 1.24
C HIS A 800 30.01 -5.92 2.58
N SER A 801 29.72 -5.06 3.57
CA SER A 801 29.25 -5.48 4.88
C SER A 801 27.84 -6.09 4.82
N SER A 802 26.92 -5.52 4.05
CA SER A 802 25.59 -6.08 3.76
C SER A 802 25.65 -7.48 3.14
N ARG A 803 26.54 -7.73 2.17
CA ARG A 803 26.73 -9.08 1.59
C ARG A 803 27.27 -10.08 2.61
N LYS A 804 28.28 -9.67 3.40
CA LYS A 804 28.88 -10.49 4.45
C LYS A 804 27.86 -10.84 5.54
N LEU A 805 27.05 -9.86 5.97
CA LEU A 805 25.95 -10.06 6.91
C LEU A 805 24.92 -11.05 6.38
N SER A 806 24.50 -10.88 5.12
CA SER A 806 23.51 -11.74 4.46
C SER A 806 23.97 -13.21 4.44
N LEU A 807 25.22 -13.46 4.05
CA LEU A 807 25.78 -14.81 4.02
C LEU A 807 25.86 -15.46 5.41
N TYR A 808 26.31 -14.72 6.43
CA TYR A 808 26.39 -15.25 7.79
C TYR A 808 25.03 -15.47 8.44
N LEU A 809 24.04 -14.60 8.19
CA LEU A 809 22.68 -14.78 8.69
C LEU A 809 22.01 -16.00 8.05
N LEU A 810 22.13 -16.17 6.73
CA LEU A 810 21.59 -17.34 6.03
C LEU A 810 22.28 -18.65 6.47
N ASN A 811 23.60 -18.63 6.68
CA ASN A 811 24.32 -19.79 7.22
C ASN A 811 23.89 -20.13 8.66
N PHE A 812 23.73 -19.13 9.53
CA PHE A 812 23.20 -19.33 10.89
C PHE A 812 21.80 -19.94 10.87
N ILE A 813 20.90 -19.45 10.01
CA ILE A 813 19.55 -20.01 9.85
C ILE A 813 19.62 -21.48 9.42
N ALA A 814 20.48 -21.79 8.43
CA ALA A 814 20.69 -23.16 7.96
C ALA A 814 21.27 -24.09 9.05
N GLU A 815 22.17 -23.61 9.92
CA GLU A 815 22.70 -24.38 11.06
C GLU A 815 21.65 -24.66 12.15
N GLN A 816 20.66 -23.78 12.31
CA GLN A 816 19.58 -23.94 13.29
C GLN A 816 18.38 -24.74 12.74
N GLN A 817 18.41 -25.15 11.47
CA GLN A 817 17.36 -25.90 10.80
C GLN A 817 17.81 -27.33 10.45
N ASP A 818 16.86 -28.25 10.44
CA ASP A 818 17.00 -29.50 9.71
C ASP A 818 16.74 -29.23 8.21
N MET A 819 17.33 -30.03 7.33
CA MET A 819 17.31 -29.89 5.86
C MET A 819 15.99 -29.30 5.31
N PRO A 820 16.05 -28.38 4.32
CA PRO A 820 14.91 -27.54 3.95
C PRO A 820 13.70 -28.39 3.56
N VAL A 821 12.69 -28.36 4.44
CA VAL A 821 11.39 -28.97 4.18
C VAL A 821 10.76 -28.21 3.01
N VAL A 822 10.86 -28.80 1.82
CA VAL A 822 9.97 -28.46 0.71
C VAL A 822 8.55 -28.66 1.26
N PRO A 823 7.66 -27.64 1.23
CA PRO A 823 6.32 -27.80 1.76
C PRO A 823 5.61 -28.97 1.07
N ASP A 824 5.11 -29.93 1.85
CA ASP A 824 4.36 -31.06 1.32
C ASP A 824 3.15 -30.55 0.52
N LEU A 825 3.24 -30.62 -0.81
CA LEU A 825 2.08 -30.61 -1.67
C LEU A 825 1.36 -31.94 -1.46
N PRO A 826 0.12 -31.97 -0.93
CA PRO A 826 -0.58 -33.22 -0.70
C PRO A 826 -0.79 -33.94 -2.05
N PRO A 827 -0.38 -35.21 -2.18
CA PRO A 827 -0.81 -36.02 -3.31
C PRO A 827 -2.32 -36.27 -3.20
N GLU A 828 -3.01 -36.26 -4.33
CA GLU A 828 -4.46 -36.50 -4.48
C GLU A 828 -5.41 -35.32 -4.11
N ALA A 829 -5.50 -34.31 -4.98
CA ALA A 829 -6.73 -33.56 -5.20
C ALA A 829 -6.84 -33.01 -6.65
N SER A 830 -7.77 -33.54 -7.44
CA SER A 830 -7.95 -33.16 -8.85
C SER A 830 -9.01 -32.05 -9.04
N LEU A 831 -8.53 -30.83 -9.37
CA LEU A 831 -9.29 -29.69 -9.95
C LEU A 831 -10.36 -29.01 -9.05
N PRO A 832 -10.77 -27.75 -9.35
CA PRO A 832 -10.28 -26.82 -10.38
C PRO A 832 -9.56 -25.58 -9.82
N SER A 833 -8.82 -24.89 -10.67
CA SER A 833 -7.94 -23.76 -10.32
C SER A 833 -8.66 -22.45 -9.97
N SER A 834 -8.46 -21.94 -8.75
CA SER A 834 -8.58 -20.52 -8.42
C SER A 834 -7.26 -19.78 -8.71
N PRO A 835 -7.27 -18.50 -9.15
CA PRO A 835 -6.06 -17.73 -9.44
C PRO A 835 -5.46 -17.12 -8.16
N SER A 836 -5.21 -17.96 -7.15
CA SER A 836 -4.60 -17.56 -5.89
C SER A 836 -3.19 -18.13 -5.83
N ALA A 837 -2.25 -17.51 -6.55
CA ALA A 837 -0.82 -17.83 -6.44
C ALA A 837 -0.26 -17.28 -5.12
N VAL A 838 -0.70 -17.86 -4.01
CA VAL A 838 -0.36 -17.44 -2.65
C VAL A 838 0.98 -18.05 -2.24
N SER A 839 1.96 -17.18 -2.09
CA SER A 839 3.21 -17.33 -1.33
C SER A 839 3.92 -18.70 -1.32
N ALA A 840 5.05 -18.77 -2.04
CA ALA A 840 6.20 -19.50 -1.50
C ALA A 840 6.57 -18.89 -0.14
N PRO A 841 6.88 -19.70 0.90
CA PRO A 841 7.10 -19.21 2.27
C PRO A 841 8.16 -18.10 2.29
N SER A 842 7.81 -16.96 2.89
CA SER A 842 8.58 -15.71 2.78
C SER A 842 9.81 -15.62 3.66
N LEU A 843 9.81 -16.36 4.75
CA LEU A 843 10.92 -16.54 5.68
C LEU A 843 10.93 -18.02 6.09
N PRO A 844 12.10 -18.66 6.23
CA PRO A 844 12.15 -20.10 6.48
C PRO A 844 11.70 -20.39 7.92
N TYR A 845 10.69 -21.25 8.10
CA TYR A 845 10.13 -21.56 9.42
C TYR A 845 11.12 -22.33 10.29
N PRO A 846 11.11 -22.15 11.63
CA PRO A 846 11.93 -22.96 12.52
C PRO A 846 11.46 -24.43 12.50
N THR A 847 12.39 -25.36 12.34
CA THR A 847 12.14 -26.82 12.47
C THR A 847 12.38 -27.33 13.89
N ARG A 848 13.09 -26.56 14.71
CA ARG A 848 13.45 -26.87 16.10
C ARG A 848 13.00 -25.75 17.03
N ASN A 849 12.62 -26.11 18.25
CA ASN A 849 12.40 -25.14 19.33
C ASN A 849 13.77 -24.65 19.83
N LEU A 850 13.95 -23.34 19.98
CA LEU A 850 15.23 -22.73 20.37
C LEU A 850 15.02 -21.83 21.58
N ALA A 851 15.86 -21.95 22.60
CA ALA A 851 15.86 -21.05 23.75
C ALA A 851 17.21 -20.32 23.87
N PHE A 852 17.14 -19.01 24.12
CA PHE A 852 18.25 -18.19 24.55
C PHE A 852 18.15 -17.95 26.05
N ILE A 853 19.01 -18.61 26.83
CA ILE A 853 19.03 -18.60 28.29
C ILE A 853 20.50 -18.50 28.75
N ASN A 854 20.78 -17.75 29.81
CA ASN A 854 22.13 -17.62 30.38
C ASN A 854 23.21 -17.28 29.32
N ASN A 855 22.87 -16.37 28.41
CA ASN A 855 23.71 -15.90 27.31
C ASN A 855 24.16 -16.99 26.32
N LYS A 856 23.38 -18.07 26.17
CA LYS A 856 23.59 -19.15 25.19
C LYS A 856 22.30 -19.47 24.45
N LEU A 857 22.42 -19.68 23.14
CA LEU A 857 21.36 -20.28 22.32
C LEU A 857 21.49 -21.81 22.37
N GLN A 858 20.40 -22.52 22.64
CA GLN A 858 20.35 -23.99 22.71
C GLN A 858 19.00 -24.52 22.21
N VAL A 859 18.95 -25.76 21.75
CA VAL A 859 17.70 -26.44 21.41
C VAL A 859 16.89 -26.67 22.69
N TRP A 860 15.61 -26.31 22.67
CA TRP A 860 14.71 -26.46 23.81
C TRP A 860 13.80 -27.68 23.63
N ASN A 861 13.91 -28.65 24.53
CA ASN A 861 13.04 -29.82 24.54
C ASN A 861 11.87 -29.59 25.49
N ALA A 862 10.65 -29.78 25.00
CA ALA A 862 9.42 -29.72 25.80
C ALA A 862 9.24 -31.05 26.56
N SER A 863 9.92 -31.18 27.70
CA SER A 863 9.69 -32.25 28.69
C SER A 863 8.59 -31.88 29.68
#